data_AF-A0A6I0DJB2-F1
#
_entry.id   AF-A0A6I0DJB2-F1
#
_cell.length_a   1.000
_cell.length_b   1.000
_cell.length_c   1.000
_cell.angle_alpha   90.00
_cell.angle_beta   90.00
_cell.angle_gamma   90.00
#
_symmetry.space_group_name_H-M   'P 1'
#
loop_
_entity.id
_entity.type
_entity.pdbx_description
1 polymer ?
#
loop_
_entity_poly.entity_id
_entity_poly.type
_entity_poly.pdbx_seq_one_letter_code
_entity_poly.pdbx_strand_id
1 'polypeptide(L)'
;MKRIERLAADGEGGFLPGPARPSRSFLSRCSHAILSICILLVLIVGAGFVILRSGVDSNLLRDEAQKSLTHILGEGASASIGSAALSLDQDSHVALEARDVSIADPKQGVEIRGIKSVRLGLAPLPLLTGKVRVAQLEVDGVSFEMPETKGPGFWKSLPYDEHGIVDFDAVSGELFAAMRRSLELLRAQDTHVIGIFNSTVAFKVGDEQQVLDIEQARLIENGGKIDITGSVIWKGKKIALDGKIDRHAGDNSLAGFELNVRDIPVALGSPPEVSPVINGNRVNPAHFELEASARLSLTGSAADGDQPERLATELAVDGIDMQLGKVEDVRGGIRLNLEHTVGSRKIEIKSSRLQLGGMQAQFNGAFGPEPEAENNTGGPTYRFEVLTTSATSMPSESTDPPLSFATRIAGRYMADQQRIQFANLDVQTETGRLFGQGSMGFGAGSPEMIFLLRIPQMPVADAKHLWPIDVADGAREWVLKNLFGGTLKDSRIDISLAGGRFNGPGLPPPLTGDEIKADFKVFDTRFDVVGELPPVRDADGEISVRGAYTTIKLLKGVAYTPNNRKVDVSDGTLIIPWGPQRPVIAELDLGVSGEASAIAEIAGNKPIDVLKNVPFLPGDVTGDVKSRVKVNFAVSKDPPPGTLRWNADIGFTGLDISKPIAGSSVNDATGSIKVDQSAAIITADAKLDGVPAKISMVEPVNRSGPVKREQKVKLDIDDKTRDAVFPGLNSIFSGPMSVDLGMDDGGKRHVSADLGKTQIDLPWLGWRKGAGIPAKATFDLVQSADDKSKMDINNLVFSGDAFGAKGDLSIAKGDFQSASFSEIRLNRNDNLVVKATKSGGGYRVNVRGSQFDARALIKQVSDLGEKGSGGGKSNNPRVVVSAQIDAVSGFNGEALSNVAVSYESAGSKVSGVSVNAVTSSGESFVATNNDQGDARSISLQSNDAGAVLRFFDFYDKMRGGKITVGLAAQGNGPLRGQIDARNFAIINEPRLAKIVSSSPSSGGTSLNQAVKRDIDVSRVDIERGFSLIEKGNGYLNLSKGVVRGPTVGTTFQGTLYDKQGNMSITGTFMPAYGVNRLFGELPIFGALLGNGRDRGLIGITYKLTGSAKQPQVVVNPISVIAPGIFRSIFEF
;
A
#
# COMPACT_ATOMS: atom_id res chain seq x y z
N MET A 1 60.09 33.62 -5.51
CA MET A 1 61.36 33.49 -6.26
C MET A 1 62.19 34.76 -6.03
N LYS A 2 63.51 34.62 -5.78
CA LYS A 2 64.62 35.62 -5.95
C LYS A 2 64.26 37.12 -5.76
N ARG A 3 64.79 37.91 -4.81
CA ARG A 3 66.08 37.97 -4.06
C ARG A 3 65.88 38.77 -2.74
N ILE A 4 66.67 38.78 -1.65
CA ILE A 4 68.06 38.38 -1.29
C ILE A 4 69.14 39.38 -1.77
N GLU A 5 69.91 40.11 -0.93
CA GLU A 5 70.16 40.05 0.54
C GLU A 5 71.01 41.27 1.05
N ARG A 6 71.11 41.46 2.39
CA ARG A 6 72.28 41.96 3.19
C ARG A 6 72.86 43.38 2.96
N LEU A 7 73.76 43.92 3.82
CA LEU A 7 73.95 44.03 5.30
C LEU A 7 75.36 44.64 5.54
N ALA A 8 75.56 45.37 6.66
CA ALA A 8 76.88 45.71 7.24
C ALA A 8 77.82 46.59 6.34
N ALA A 9 78.95 47.13 6.80
CA ALA A 9 79.40 47.74 8.07
C ALA A 9 80.74 48.48 7.74
N ASP A 10 81.35 49.17 8.71
CA ASP A 10 82.79 49.56 8.85
C ASP A 10 83.70 49.56 7.58
N GLY A 11 84.50 50.57 7.27
CA GLY A 11 85.31 51.42 8.16
C GLY A 11 86.73 51.54 7.56
N GLU A 12 87.53 52.51 8.04
CA GLU A 12 88.96 52.74 7.68
C GLU A 12 89.27 53.16 6.21
N GLY A 13 90.32 53.93 5.91
CA GLY A 13 91.29 54.64 6.78
C GLY A 13 92.61 54.97 6.06
N GLY A 14 93.11 56.21 6.17
CA GLY A 14 94.42 56.64 5.62
C GLY A 14 94.55 58.16 5.48
N PHE A 15 95.06 58.88 6.51
CA PHE A 15 96.47 59.34 6.66
C PHE A 15 96.84 60.51 5.71
N LEU A 16 97.38 61.68 6.09
CA LEU A 16 97.90 62.35 7.32
C LEU A 16 98.05 63.88 7.01
N PRO A 17 98.57 64.80 7.86
CA PRO A 17 98.78 64.84 9.33
C PRO A 17 98.13 66.11 10.00
N GLY A 18 98.33 66.30 11.32
CA GLY A 18 97.92 67.51 12.08
C GLY A 18 98.88 68.73 11.94
N PRO A 19 98.86 69.76 12.83
CA PRO A 19 98.28 69.78 14.19
C PRO A 19 97.49 71.06 14.57
N ALA A 20 97.33 71.29 15.88
CA ALA A 20 96.95 72.53 16.60
C ALA A 20 95.47 72.76 17.01
N ARG A 21 95.22 72.69 18.33
CA ARG A 21 94.26 73.54 19.06
C ARG A 21 94.79 75.00 19.02
N PRO A 22 93.96 76.08 19.03
CA PRO A 22 92.94 76.29 20.08
C PRO A 22 91.68 77.12 19.68
N SER A 23 90.92 77.48 20.73
CA SER A 23 89.85 78.49 20.78
C SER A 23 88.45 78.09 20.28
N ARG A 24 87.43 78.59 21.00
CA ARG A 24 86.00 78.33 20.76
C ARG A 24 85.53 79.19 19.58
N SER A 25 85.14 78.58 18.46
CA SER A 25 84.77 79.33 17.26
C SER A 25 83.31 79.82 17.24
N PHE A 26 83.13 80.97 16.59
CA PHE A 26 81.89 81.73 16.48
C PHE A 26 80.74 80.96 15.76
N LEU A 27 81.05 79.98 14.90
CA LEU A 27 80.04 79.25 14.13
C LEU A 27 79.11 78.37 14.99
N SER A 28 79.59 77.80 16.10
CA SER A 28 78.71 77.07 17.04
C SER A 28 77.69 78.01 17.70
N ARG A 29 78.06 79.27 17.94
CA ARG A 29 77.12 80.27 18.45
C ARG A 29 76.13 80.72 17.38
N CYS A 30 76.51 80.79 16.10
CA CYS A 30 75.56 81.10 15.03
C CYS A 30 74.58 79.95 14.74
N SER A 31 75.02 78.68 14.76
CA SER A 31 74.10 77.55 14.62
C SER A 31 73.16 77.43 15.83
N HIS A 32 73.66 77.61 17.06
CA HIS A 32 72.79 77.69 18.24
C HIS A 32 71.94 78.96 18.29
N ALA A 33 72.35 80.09 17.72
CA ALA A 33 71.52 81.29 17.64
C ALA A 33 70.42 81.12 16.60
N ILE A 34 70.70 80.55 15.42
CA ILE A 34 69.67 80.25 14.42
C ILE A 34 68.73 79.15 14.93
N LEU A 35 69.26 78.07 15.53
CA LEU A 35 68.41 77.04 16.15
C LEU A 35 67.61 77.61 17.33
N SER A 36 68.18 78.49 18.16
CA SER A 36 67.45 79.19 19.23
C SER A 36 66.45 80.21 18.69
N ILE A 37 66.70 80.86 17.56
CA ILE A 37 65.75 81.77 16.91
C ILE A 37 64.64 80.98 16.23
N CYS A 38 64.93 79.81 15.65
CA CYS A 38 63.92 78.88 15.14
C CYS A 38 63.11 78.24 16.27
N ILE A 39 63.74 77.86 17.39
CA ILE A 39 63.04 77.35 18.58
C ILE A 39 62.26 78.47 19.26
N LEU A 40 62.78 79.69 19.32
CA LEU A 40 62.07 80.86 19.85
C LEU A 40 60.92 81.25 18.91
N LEU A 41 61.08 81.16 17.59
CA LEU A 41 59.99 81.32 16.64
C LEU A 41 58.97 80.18 16.78
N VAL A 42 59.39 78.93 16.96
CA VAL A 42 58.48 77.79 17.21
C VAL A 42 57.82 77.89 18.60
N LEU A 43 58.44 78.55 19.57
CA LEU A 43 57.86 78.84 20.90
C LEU A 43 57.03 80.12 20.93
N ILE A 44 57.27 81.10 20.06
CA ILE A 44 56.46 82.33 19.91
C ILE A 44 55.27 82.06 19.00
N VAL A 45 55.46 81.33 17.91
CA VAL A 45 54.38 80.75 17.09
C VAL A 45 53.67 79.68 17.90
N GLY A 46 54.35 78.88 18.72
CA GLY A 46 53.73 77.89 19.60
C GLY A 46 52.93 78.50 20.75
N ALA A 47 53.47 79.52 21.44
CA ALA A 47 52.73 80.27 22.46
C ALA A 47 51.63 81.12 21.83
N GLY A 48 51.88 81.74 20.67
CA GLY A 48 50.88 82.43 19.87
C GLY A 48 49.76 81.50 19.41
N PHE A 49 50.09 80.27 19.01
CA PHE A 49 49.13 79.21 18.67
C PHE A 49 48.34 78.75 19.89
N VAL A 50 48.98 78.62 21.06
CA VAL A 50 48.28 78.34 22.33
C VAL A 50 47.37 79.49 22.77
N ILE A 51 47.79 80.75 22.57
CA ILE A 51 47.01 81.96 22.89
C ILE A 51 45.84 82.13 21.90
N LEU A 52 46.07 81.96 20.59
CA LEU A 52 45.02 81.94 19.57
C LEU A 52 44.05 80.76 19.77
N ARG A 53 44.53 79.60 20.23
CA ARG A 53 43.68 78.44 20.53
C ARG A 53 42.92 78.56 21.85
N SER A 54 43.37 79.39 22.80
CA SER A 54 42.66 79.67 24.06
C SER A 54 41.73 80.88 23.99
N GLY A 55 41.91 81.75 22.98
CA GLY A 55 41.04 82.87 22.67
C GLY A 55 41.38 84.13 23.45
N VAL A 56 41.58 85.24 22.73
CA VAL A 56 41.67 86.58 23.32
C VAL A 56 40.31 87.25 23.20
N ASP A 57 39.55 87.23 24.29
CA ASP A 57 38.21 87.84 24.37
C ASP A 57 38.33 89.36 24.52
N SER A 58 37.65 90.13 23.66
CA SER A 58 37.58 91.59 23.81
C SER A 58 36.34 92.18 23.15
N ASN A 59 35.75 93.20 23.78
CA ASN A 59 34.52 93.84 23.31
C ASN A 59 34.63 94.40 21.87
N LEU A 60 35.83 94.86 21.47
CA LEU A 60 36.10 95.31 20.09
C LEU A 60 35.96 94.18 19.06
N LEU A 61 36.43 92.97 19.39
CA LEU A 61 36.26 91.80 18.52
C LEU A 61 34.79 91.35 18.47
N ARG A 62 34.04 91.50 19.56
CA ARG A 62 32.60 91.18 19.60
C ARG A 62 31.78 92.10 18.70
N ASP A 63 32.00 93.41 18.78
CA ASP A 63 31.28 94.38 17.95
C ASP A 63 31.57 94.17 16.45
N GLU A 64 32.84 93.96 16.08
CA GLU A 64 33.21 93.71 14.67
C GLU A 64 32.77 92.32 14.20
N ALA A 65 32.75 91.29 15.06
CA ALA A 65 32.16 89.98 14.75
C ALA A 65 30.65 90.10 14.49
N GLN A 66 29.92 90.84 15.33
CA GLN A 66 28.47 90.98 15.22
C GLN A 66 28.08 91.77 13.96
N LYS A 67 28.85 92.81 13.65
CA LYS A 67 28.72 93.59 12.42
C LYS A 67 29.08 92.76 11.18
N SER A 68 30.16 91.99 11.21
CA SER A 68 30.56 91.10 10.10
C SER A 68 29.51 90.02 9.85
N LEU A 69 29.01 89.37 10.91
CA LEU A 69 27.98 88.34 10.81
C LEU A 69 26.64 88.91 10.32
N THR A 70 26.23 90.09 10.81
CA THR A 70 25.02 90.77 10.32
C THR A 70 25.16 91.19 8.85
N HIS A 71 26.34 91.65 8.42
CA HIS A 71 26.62 91.96 7.01
C HIS A 71 26.55 90.71 6.12
N ILE A 72 27.06 89.57 6.59
CA ILE A 72 26.97 88.28 5.89
C ILE A 72 25.51 87.85 5.71
N LEU A 73 24.67 88.06 6.72
CA LEU A 73 23.25 87.68 6.70
C LEU A 73 22.35 88.59 5.84
N GLY A 74 22.80 89.79 5.47
CA GLY A 74 22.12 90.67 4.52
C GLY A 74 21.06 91.62 5.10
N GLU A 75 20.48 92.46 4.24
CA GLU A 75 19.60 93.56 4.67
C GLU A 75 18.27 93.08 5.28
N GLY A 76 18.14 93.21 6.59
CA GLY A 76 16.93 92.91 7.36
C GLY A 76 17.10 91.77 8.36
N ALA A 77 18.16 90.98 8.23
CA ALA A 77 18.59 90.02 9.23
C ALA A 77 19.39 90.71 10.35
N SER A 78 19.45 90.06 11.51
CA SER A 78 20.23 90.49 12.67
C SER A 78 20.90 89.29 13.34
N ALA A 79 22.09 89.51 13.88
CA ALA A 79 22.75 88.54 14.75
C ALA A 79 23.10 89.17 16.10
N SER A 80 22.95 88.40 17.18
CA SER A 80 23.45 88.72 18.51
C SER A 80 24.48 87.69 18.92
N ILE A 81 25.62 88.14 19.46
CA ILE A 81 26.74 87.29 19.88
C ILE A 81 26.99 87.48 21.38
N GLY A 82 27.29 86.42 22.12
CA GLY A 82 27.65 86.47 23.55
C GLY A 82 29.06 86.99 23.81
N SER A 83 30.07 86.38 23.18
CA SER A 83 31.47 86.83 23.22
C SER A 83 32.20 86.53 21.90
N ALA A 84 33.38 87.13 21.68
CA ALA A 84 34.15 86.84 20.48
C ALA A 84 35.66 86.89 20.71
N ALA A 85 36.36 85.93 20.10
CA ALA A 85 37.80 85.76 20.22
C ALA A 85 38.46 85.50 18.87
N LEU A 86 39.74 85.81 18.76
CA LEU A 86 40.58 85.25 17.69
C LEU A 86 40.83 83.77 17.97
N SER A 87 40.62 82.94 16.95
CA SER A 87 40.79 81.49 16.96
C SER A 87 41.54 81.02 15.70
N LEU A 88 41.62 79.71 15.51
CA LEU A 88 41.93 79.11 14.22
C LEU A 88 40.70 78.37 13.68
N ASP A 89 40.50 78.40 12.36
CA ASP A 89 39.51 77.55 11.69
C ASP A 89 40.01 76.08 11.55
N GLN A 90 39.18 75.19 10.99
CA GLN A 90 39.54 73.77 10.81
C GLN A 90 40.76 73.58 9.89
N ASP A 91 41.04 74.52 9.00
CA ASP A 91 42.16 74.50 8.06
C ASP A 91 43.38 75.28 8.60
N SER A 92 43.35 75.68 9.88
CA SER A 92 44.40 76.39 10.64
C SER A 92 44.71 77.82 10.19
N HIS A 93 43.80 78.52 9.52
CA HIS A 93 43.89 79.95 9.28
C HIS A 93 43.37 80.77 10.47
N VAL A 94 43.74 82.05 10.54
CA VAL A 94 43.24 82.97 11.58
C VAL A 94 41.75 83.24 11.35
N ALA A 95 40.93 82.98 12.37
CA ALA A 95 39.49 83.16 12.32
C ALA A 95 38.96 84.01 13.49
N LEU A 96 37.85 84.71 13.27
CA LEU A 96 37.10 85.40 14.31
C LEU A 96 35.96 84.47 14.79
N GLU A 97 36.11 83.90 15.98
CA GLU A 97 35.11 83.01 16.60
C GLU A 97 34.14 83.82 17.45
N ALA A 98 32.90 83.90 16.99
CA ALA A 98 31.74 84.35 17.76
C ALA A 98 31.17 83.17 18.56
N ARG A 99 30.81 83.38 19.83
CA ARG A 99 30.21 82.36 20.72
C ARG A 99 28.83 82.79 21.20
N ASP A 100 27.99 81.80 21.52
CA ASP A 100 26.59 82.00 21.93
C ASP A 100 25.83 82.90 20.93
N VAL A 101 25.82 82.46 19.68
CA VAL A 101 25.26 83.22 18.55
C VAL A 101 23.77 82.94 18.42
N SER A 102 22.98 83.98 18.15
CA SER A 102 21.59 83.86 17.73
C SER A 102 21.35 84.72 16.49
N ILE A 103 20.58 84.20 15.54
CA ILE A 103 20.32 84.77 14.22
C ILE A 103 18.82 84.93 14.05
N ALA A 104 18.36 86.09 13.60
CA ALA A 104 16.96 86.36 13.28
C ALA A 104 16.85 87.10 11.95
N ASP A 105 16.20 86.49 10.96
CA ASP A 105 15.78 87.08 9.69
C ASP A 105 14.24 87.08 9.59
N PRO A 106 13.57 88.20 9.90
CA PRO A 106 12.11 88.33 9.80
C PRO A 106 11.56 88.27 8.37
N LYS A 107 12.37 88.48 7.32
CA LYS A 107 11.94 88.37 5.92
C LYS A 107 11.89 86.91 5.46
N GLN A 108 12.83 86.09 5.93
CA GLN A 108 12.89 84.65 5.64
C GLN A 108 12.12 83.81 6.68
N GLY A 109 11.66 84.42 7.77
CA GLY A 109 10.95 83.71 8.85
C GLY A 109 11.86 82.83 9.71
N VAL A 110 13.18 83.10 9.70
CA VAL A 110 14.20 82.29 10.35
C VAL A 110 14.57 82.90 11.69
N GLU A 111 14.38 82.17 12.79
CA GLU A 111 14.95 82.50 14.09
C GLU A 111 15.70 81.27 14.66
N ILE A 112 17.02 81.37 14.77
CA ILE A 112 17.91 80.32 15.27
C ILE A 112 18.61 80.85 16.51
N ARG A 113 18.38 80.22 17.66
CA ARG A 113 18.99 80.61 18.95
C ARG A 113 19.95 79.53 19.44
N GLY A 114 20.95 79.93 20.21
CA GLY A 114 21.85 79.00 20.91
C GLY A 114 22.85 78.28 20.01
N ILE A 115 23.27 78.90 18.90
CA ILE A 115 24.40 78.42 18.10
C ILE A 115 25.67 78.55 18.96
N LYS A 116 26.30 77.42 19.30
CA LYS A 116 27.46 77.38 20.21
C LYS A 116 28.61 78.28 19.74
N SER A 117 28.98 78.22 18.46
CA SER A 117 29.91 79.21 17.88
C SER A 117 29.82 79.34 16.36
N VAL A 118 30.16 80.52 15.84
CA VAL A 118 30.36 80.78 14.41
C VAL A 118 31.78 81.32 14.20
N ARG A 119 32.59 80.70 13.33
CA ARG A 119 33.93 81.17 12.97
C ARG A 119 33.95 81.81 11.59
N LEU A 120 34.54 82.99 11.51
CA LEU A 120 34.79 83.72 10.27
C LEU A 120 36.29 83.64 9.96
N GLY A 121 36.70 82.66 9.16
CA GLY A 121 38.09 82.48 8.69
C GLY A 121 38.49 83.61 7.73
N LEU A 122 39.62 84.25 8.00
CA LEU A 122 40.04 85.48 7.32
C LEU A 122 41.04 85.23 6.20
N ALA A 123 40.83 85.88 5.05
CA ALA A 123 41.68 85.78 3.88
C ALA A 123 43.12 86.29 4.18
N PRO A 124 44.18 85.45 4.08
CA PRO A 124 45.52 85.82 4.53
C PRO A 124 46.14 87.03 3.80
N LEU A 125 45.96 87.13 2.49
CA LEU A 125 46.53 88.21 1.66
C LEU A 125 45.90 89.59 1.96
N PRO A 126 44.55 89.74 1.99
CA PRO A 126 43.91 90.96 2.49
C PRO A 126 44.33 91.33 3.92
N LEU A 127 44.43 90.34 4.82
CA LEU A 127 44.75 90.57 6.23
C LEU A 127 46.14 91.20 6.42
N LEU A 128 47.14 90.78 5.63
CA LEU A 128 48.48 91.41 5.59
C LEU A 128 48.46 92.88 5.14
N THR A 129 47.41 93.31 4.43
CA THR A 129 47.19 94.72 4.02
C THR A 129 46.25 95.48 4.95
N GLY A 130 45.86 94.89 6.08
CA GLY A 130 44.92 95.49 7.05
C GLY A 130 43.45 95.42 6.62
N LYS A 131 43.11 94.63 5.60
CA LYS A 131 41.73 94.44 5.13
C LYS A 131 41.16 93.13 5.65
N VAL A 132 40.11 93.21 6.46
CA VAL A 132 39.34 92.03 6.89
C VAL A 132 38.43 91.61 5.73
N ARG A 133 38.64 90.39 5.23
CA ARG A 133 37.75 89.70 4.27
C ARG A 133 37.55 88.28 4.76
N VAL A 134 36.30 87.83 4.84
CA VAL A 134 35.96 86.45 5.18
C VAL A 134 36.20 85.58 3.94
N ALA A 135 36.85 84.43 4.14
CA ALA A 135 37.07 83.40 3.12
C ALA A 135 36.36 82.08 3.48
N GLN A 136 36.10 81.87 4.77
CA GLN A 136 35.54 80.64 5.34
C GLN A 136 34.54 80.98 6.45
N LEU A 137 33.38 80.34 6.42
CA LEU A 137 32.31 80.45 7.41
C LEU A 137 32.09 79.08 8.05
N GLU A 138 32.32 78.92 9.34
CA GLU A 138 32.04 77.68 10.08
C GLU A 138 30.98 77.92 11.14
N VAL A 139 30.01 77.01 11.26
CA VAL A 139 28.98 77.00 12.31
C VAL A 139 29.15 75.73 13.12
N ASP A 140 29.29 75.84 14.44
CA ASP A 140 29.41 74.71 15.36
C ASP A 140 28.26 74.72 16.37
N GLY A 141 27.63 73.56 16.58
CA GLY A 141 26.57 73.39 17.57
C GLY A 141 25.30 74.21 17.29
N VAL A 142 24.78 74.16 16.07
CA VAL A 142 23.43 74.63 15.74
C VAL A 142 22.43 73.47 15.81
N SER A 143 21.23 73.72 16.33
CA SER A 143 20.11 72.78 16.25
C SER A 143 19.04 73.33 15.31
N PHE A 144 18.70 72.56 14.28
CA PHE A 144 17.60 72.83 13.36
C PHE A 144 16.38 72.01 13.75
N GLU A 145 15.23 72.66 13.89
CA GLU A 145 13.94 71.97 13.99
C GLU A 145 13.22 72.08 12.64
N MET A 146 12.95 70.94 12.01
CA MET A 146 12.17 70.91 10.77
C MET A 146 10.69 71.14 11.09
N PRO A 147 9.97 71.97 10.30
CA PRO A 147 8.56 72.24 10.54
C PRO A 147 7.71 70.97 10.45
N GLU A 148 6.67 70.89 11.27
CA GLU A 148 5.81 69.71 11.38
C GLU A 148 5.05 69.44 10.06
N THR A 149 5.43 68.37 9.37
CA THR A 149 4.76 67.92 8.15
C THR A 149 3.41 67.28 8.49
N LYS A 150 2.38 67.53 7.68
CA LYS A 150 1.00 67.11 7.99
C LYS A 150 0.78 65.61 7.75
N GLY A 151 1.15 64.82 8.76
CA GLY A 151 0.82 63.41 8.88
C GLY A 151 1.92 62.43 8.47
N PRO A 152 1.72 61.12 8.70
CA PRO A 152 2.76 60.11 8.52
C PRO A 152 3.09 59.86 7.04
N GLY A 153 4.40 59.84 6.73
CA GLY A 153 4.98 59.32 5.49
C GLY A 153 5.59 60.37 4.55
N PHE A 154 6.77 60.06 3.99
CA PHE A 154 7.54 60.91 3.06
C PHE A 154 6.71 61.51 1.91
N TRP A 155 5.78 60.74 1.33
CA TRP A 155 4.93 61.22 0.24
C TRP A 155 4.14 62.48 0.63
N LYS A 156 3.67 62.58 1.88
CA LYS A 156 2.88 63.72 2.37
C LYS A 156 3.69 65.01 2.59
N SER A 157 5.02 64.95 2.51
CA SER A 157 5.89 66.14 2.55
C SER A 157 6.28 66.67 1.17
N LEU A 158 5.88 66.00 0.10
CA LEU A 158 6.14 66.47 -1.28
C LEU A 158 5.10 67.54 -1.68
N PRO A 159 5.43 68.45 -2.62
CA PRO A 159 4.45 69.28 -3.31
C PRO A 159 3.32 68.46 -3.95
N TYR A 160 2.10 68.96 -3.82
CA TYR A 160 0.88 68.39 -4.40
C TYR A 160 0.18 69.40 -5.29
N ASP A 161 -0.46 68.93 -6.36
CA ASP A 161 -1.34 69.72 -7.22
C ASP A 161 -2.73 69.93 -6.59
N GLU A 162 -3.59 70.70 -7.27
CA GLU A 162 -4.96 71.01 -6.83
C GLU A 162 -5.85 69.77 -6.66
N HIS A 163 -5.47 68.63 -7.25
CA HIS A 163 -6.18 67.35 -7.17
C HIS A 163 -5.63 66.42 -6.07
N GLY A 164 -4.62 66.87 -5.31
CA GLY A 164 -3.98 66.07 -4.27
C GLY A 164 -3.05 64.97 -4.80
N ILE A 165 -2.56 65.11 -6.03
CA ILE A 165 -1.53 64.25 -6.64
C ILE A 165 -0.16 64.92 -6.50
N VAL A 166 0.90 64.16 -6.23
CA VAL A 166 2.26 64.70 -6.12
C VAL A 166 2.68 65.31 -7.45
N ASP A 167 3.09 66.57 -7.39
CA ASP A 167 3.62 67.30 -8.53
C ASP A 167 5.13 67.06 -8.64
N PHE A 168 5.53 66.12 -9.50
CA PHE A 168 6.93 65.78 -9.74
C PHE A 168 7.73 66.93 -10.39
N ASP A 169 7.07 67.83 -11.13
CA ASP A 169 7.69 69.02 -11.70
C ASP A 169 8.03 70.01 -10.58
N ALA A 170 7.10 70.25 -9.64
CA ALA A 170 7.35 71.06 -8.45
C ALA A 170 8.39 70.45 -7.49
N VAL A 171 8.38 69.12 -7.28
CA VAL A 171 9.42 68.41 -6.50
C VAL A 171 10.82 68.68 -7.08
N SER A 172 10.95 68.55 -8.41
CA SER A 172 12.22 68.77 -9.10
C SER A 172 12.61 70.25 -9.05
N GLY A 173 11.67 71.14 -9.31
CA GLY A 173 11.85 72.59 -9.31
C GLY A 173 12.35 73.12 -7.96
N GLU A 174 11.81 72.64 -6.83
CA GLU A 174 12.30 73.04 -5.50
C GLU A 174 13.72 72.56 -5.22
N LEU A 175 14.10 71.37 -5.71
CA LEU A 175 15.48 70.89 -5.58
C LEU A 175 16.45 71.74 -6.41
N PHE A 176 16.13 72.01 -7.68
CA PHE A 176 16.94 72.92 -8.51
C PHE A 176 16.96 74.35 -7.94
N ALA A 177 15.86 74.84 -7.37
CA ALA A 177 15.81 76.12 -6.68
C ALA A 177 16.67 76.13 -5.41
N ALA A 178 16.69 75.07 -4.61
CA ALA A 178 17.59 74.94 -3.46
C ALA A 178 19.06 74.98 -3.87
N MET A 179 19.45 74.29 -4.95
CA MET A 179 20.81 74.34 -5.49
C MET A 179 21.17 75.75 -6.01
N ARG A 180 20.24 76.43 -6.69
CA ARG A 180 20.40 77.84 -7.12
C ARG A 180 20.59 78.79 -5.92
N ARG A 181 19.75 78.67 -4.87
CA ARG A 181 19.88 79.44 -3.62
C ARG A 181 21.26 79.23 -2.96
N SER A 182 21.78 77.99 -2.97
CA SER A 182 23.13 77.71 -2.42
C SER A 182 24.27 78.38 -3.21
N LEU A 183 24.14 78.46 -4.54
CA LEU A 183 25.07 79.18 -5.42
C LEU A 183 25.01 80.70 -5.17
N GLU A 184 23.81 81.25 -4.98
CA GLU A 184 23.63 82.68 -4.68
C GLU A 184 24.25 83.08 -3.34
N LEU A 185 24.10 82.26 -2.29
CA LEU A 185 24.72 82.50 -0.98
C LEU A 185 26.26 82.58 -1.06
N LEU A 186 26.90 81.62 -1.72
CA LEU A 186 28.36 81.62 -1.91
C LEU A 186 28.84 82.84 -2.72
N ARG A 187 28.13 83.19 -3.80
CA ARG A 187 28.44 84.38 -4.62
C ARG A 187 28.30 85.69 -3.86
N ALA A 188 27.22 85.86 -3.10
CA ALA A 188 26.90 87.12 -2.41
C ALA A 188 27.89 87.45 -1.29
N GLN A 189 28.56 86.43 -0.73
CA GLN A 189 29.41 86.54 0.45
C GLN A 189 30.91 86.43 0.16
N ASP A 190 31.32 86.32 -1.11
CA ASP A 190 32.74 86.30 -1.54
C ASP A 190 33.58 85.18 -0.84
N THR A 191 32.87 84.13 -0.39
CA THR A 191 33.29 83.09 0.56
C THR A 191 33.47 81.75 -0.15
N HIS A 192 34.61 81.10 0.07
CA HIS A 192 34.99 79.87 -0.63
C HIS A 192 34.71 78.59 0.17
N VAL A 193 34.47 78.68 1.49
CA VAL A 193 34.14 77.53 2.33
C VAL A 193 32.97 77.87 3.27
N ILE A 194 31.94 77.04 3.30
CA ILE A 194 30.89 77.06 4.32
C ILE A 194 30.90 75.70 5.02
N GLY A 195 30.97 75.68 6.35
CA GLY A 195 30.99 74.46 7.17
C GLY A 195 29.96 74.49 8.30
N ILE A 196 29.36 73.34 8.59
CA ILE A 196 28.46 73.09 9.73
C ILE A 196 29.04 71.87 10.47
N PHE A 197 29.21 71.97 11.79
CA PHE A 197 29.89 70.95 12.61
C PHE A 197 29.12 70.70 13.91
N ASN A 198 29.20 69.48 14.45
CA ASN A 198 28.67 69.11 15.77
C ASN A 198 27.21 69.59 16.01
N SER A 199 26.37 69.51 14.98
CA SER A 199 25.04 70.15 14.91
C SER A 199 23.93 69.10 14.85
N THR A 200 22.67 69.47 15.05
CA THR A 200 21.55 68.50 15.07
C THR A 200 20.40 68.95 14.18
N VAL A 201 19.71 67.99 13.54
CA VAL A 201 18.44 68.21 12.85
C VAL A 201 17.38 67.32 13.48
N ALA A 202 16.37 67.94 14.11
CA ALA A 202 15.20 67.27 14.64
C ALA A 202 14.06 67.30 13.61
N PHE A 203 13.41 66.16 13.38
CA PHE A 203 12.29 66.01 12.46
C PHE A 203 11.34 64.92 12.95
N LYS A 204 10.06 64.93 12.53
CA LYS A 204 9.09 63.87 12.87
C LYS A 204 8.93 62.88 11.73
N VAL A 205 8.72 61.61 12.09
CA VAL A 205 8.34 60.52 11.18
C VAL A 205 7.10 59.85 11.75
N GLY A 206 5.92 60.27 11.28
CA GLY A 206 4.67 59.97 11.97
C GLY A 206 4.64 60.67 13.33
N ASP A 207 4.29 59.93 14.37
CA ASP A 207 4.25 60.46 15.75
C ASP A 207 5.63 60.41 16.44
N GLU A 208 6.63 59.74 15.86
CA GLU A 208 7.98 59.65 16.45
C GLU A 208 8.86 60.84 16.06
N GLN A 209 9.52 61.43 17.05
CA GLN A 209 10.57 62.42 16.84
C GLN A 209 11.91 61.71 16.58
N GLN A 210 12.55 62.04 15.46
CA GLN A 210 13.85 61.55 15.03
C GLN A 210 14.88 62.68 15.13
N VAL A 211 16.14 62.33 15.38
CA VAL A 211 17.28 63.25 15.41
C VAL A 211 18.37 62.73 14.47
N LEU A 212 18.96 63.66 13.73
CA LEU A 212 20.10 63.45 12.85
C LEU A 212 21.26 64.33 13.36
N ASP A 213 22.34 63.69 13.82
CA ASP A 213 23.52 64.43 14.30
C ASP A 213 24.46 64.72 13.11
N ILE A 214 24.70 65.97 12.79
CA ILE A 214 25.69 66.41 11.80
C ILE A 214 27.05 66.47 12.49
N GLU A 215 27.93 65.48 12.27
CA GLU A 215 29.34 65.60 12.67
C GLU A 215 30.01 66.73 11.89
N GLN A 216 29.84 66.72 10.57
CA GLN A 216 30.31 67.77 9.66
C GLN A 216 29.50 67.83 8.36
N ALA A 217 29.34 69.01 7.79
CA ALA A 217 28.90 69.24 6.42
C ALA A 217 29.62 70.49 5.88
N ARG A 218 30.29 70.40 4.73
CA ARG A 218 31.09 71.45 4.12
C ARG A 218 30.70 71.63 2.65
N LEU A 219 30.61 72.89 2.22
CA LEU A 219 30.59 73.34 0.84
C LEU A 219 31.93 74.04 0.56
N ILE A 220 32.64 73.64 -0.49
CA ILE A 220 33.98 74.13 -0.82
C ILE A 220 34.02 74.54 -2.29
N GLU A 221 34.21 75.83 -2.57
CA GLU A 221 34.39 76.34 -3.92
C GLU A 221 35.82 76.09 -4.42
N ASN A 222 35.95 75.41 -5.55
CA ASN A 222 37.23 75.01 -6.13
C ASN A 222 37.20 75.20 -7.66
N GLY A 223 37.85 76.26 -8.14
CA GLY A 223 38.06 76.49 -9.58
C GLY A 223 36.79 76.63 -10.44
N GLY A 224 35.67 77.06 -9.85
CA GLY A 224 34.37 77.21 -10.53
C GLY A 224 33.39 76.06 -10.30
N LYS A 225 33.79 75.00 -9.59
CA LYS A 225 32.91 73.96 -9.04
C LYS A 225 32.70 74.17 -7.53
N ILE A 226 31.65 73.60 -6.95
CA ILE A 226 31.52 73.48 -5.48
C ILE A 226 31.54 71.99 -5.14
N ASP A 227 32.47 71.56 -4.31
CA ASP A 227 32.47 70.24 -3.69
C ASP A 227 31.61 70.26 -2.40
N ILE A 228 30.71 69.30 -2.25
CA ILE A 228 29.91 69.05 -1.05
C ILE A 228 30.55 67.84 -0.34
N THR A 229 30.80 67.93 0.96
CA THR A 229 31.28 66.81 1.77
C THR A 229 30.66 66.83 3.16
N GLY A 230 30.39 65.67 3.76
CA GLY A 230 29.80 65.64 5.09
C GLY A 230 29.70 64.23 5.67
N SER A 231 29.35 64.16 6.95
CA SER A 231 28.93 62.93 7.59
C SER A 231 27.95 63.25 8.71
N VAL A 232 26.93 62.40 8.81
CA VAL A 232 25.83 62.53 9.77
C VAL A 232 25.62 61.19 10.46
N ILE A 233 25.18 61.18 11.71
CA ILE A 233 24.83 59.98 12.47
C ILE A 233 23.31 59.93 12.57
N TRP A 234 22.73 58.81 12.12
CA TRP A 234 21.31 58.52 12.23
C TRP A 234 21.11 57.11 12.76
N LYS A 235 20.24 56.93 13.76
CA LYS A 235 20.01 55.64 14.44
C LYS A 235 21.32 54.95 14.90
N GLY A 236 22.30 55.75 15.34
CA GLY A 236 23.63 55.27 15.76
C GLY A 236 24.55 54.77 14.63
N LYS A 237 24.16 54.95 13.36
CA LYS A 237 24.96 54.59 12.18
C LYS A 237 25.47 55.87 11.50
N LYS A 238 26.73 55.86 11.08
CA LYS A 238 27.38 56.97 10.38
C LYS A 238 27.11 56.87 8.88
N ILE A 239 26.45 57.89 8.34
CA ILE A 239 26.11 58.10 6.94
C ILE A 239 27.11 59.11 6.37
N ALA A 240 27.66 58.83 5.19
CA ALA A 240 28.54 59.76 4.48
C ALA A 240 27.77 60.54 3.42
N LEU A 241 28.08 61.83 3.28
CA LEU A 241 27.55 62.73 2.26
C LEU A 241 28.71 63.24 1.40
N ASP A 242 28.58 63.17 0.09
CA ASP A 242 29.46 63.86 -0.84
C ASP A 242 28.67 64.33 -2.06
N GLY A 243 29.20 65.27 -2.82
CA GLY A 243 28.51 65.81 -3.99
C GLY A 243 29.27 66.92 -4.65
N LYS A 244 28.75 67.42 -5.76
CA LYS A 244 29.32 68.51 -6.55
C LYS A 244 28.22 69.38 -7.14
N ILE A 245 28.50 70.68 -7.30
CA ILE A 245 27.68 71.61 -8.07
C ILE A 245 28.54 72.20 -9.18
N ASP A 246 28.10 71.98 -10.41
CA ASP A 246 28.74 72.46 -11.64
C ASP A 246 28.06 73.72 -12.16
N ARG A 247 28.86 74.59 -12.79
CA ARG A 247 28.45 75.92 -13.25
C ARG A 247 28.72 76.13 -14.74
N HIS A 248 27.87 76.93 -15.40
CA HIS A 248 28.09 77.34 -16.78
C HIS A 248 29.27 78.32 -16.90
N ALA A 249 30.08 78.14 -17.93
CA ALA A 249 31.26 78.97 -18.20
C ALA A 249 30.86 80.32 -18.82
N GLY A 250 30.60 81.32 -17.96
CA GLY A 250 30.37 82.71 -18.35
C GLY A 250 29.57 83.52 -17.33
N ASP A 251 28.39 83.02 -16.97
CA ASP A 251 27.47 83.63 -15.99
C ASP A 251 27.51 82.92 -14.61
N ASN A 252 28.33 81.86 -14.51
CA ASN A 252 28.47 80.97 -13.36
C ASN A 252 27.16 80.26 -12.95
N SER A 253 26.10 80.26 -13.77
CA SER A 253 24.77 79.73 -13.38
C SER A 253 24.82 78.21 -13.19
N LEU A 254 23.83 77.63 -12.50
CA LEU A 254 23.77 76.19 -12.25
C LEU A 254 23.72 75.43 -13.58
N ALA A 255 24.74 74.62 -13.87
CA ALA A 255 24.76 73.70 -15.01
C ALA A 255 24.28 72.30 -14.61
N GLY A 256 24.62 71.87 -13.39
CA GLY A 256 24.16 70.62 -12.83
C GLY A 256 24.70 70.36 -11.43
N PHE A 257 24.30 69.25 -10.84
CA PHE A 257 24.79 68.80 -9.54
C PHE A 257 24.80 67.28 -9.44
N GLU A 258 25.60 66.77 -8.53
CA GLU A 258 25.65 65.37 -8.09
C GLU A 258 25.59 65.36 -6.56
N LEU A 259 24.80 64.48 -5.96
CA LEU A 259 24.73 64.28 -4.51
C LEU A 259 24.66 62.79 -4.19
N ASN A 260 25.65 62.30 -3.46
CA ASN A 260 25.80 60.92 -3.02
C ASN A 260 25.61 60.84 -1.50
N VAL A 261 24.68 60.01 -1.07
CA VAL A 261 24.46 59.63 0.33
C VAL A 261 24.78 58.16 0.46
N ARG A 262 25.72 57.81 1.35
CA ARG A 262 26.26 56.45 1.52
C ARG A 262 26.04 55.94 2.94
N ASP A 263 25.90 54.61 3.05
CA ASP A 263 25.76 53.89 4.32
C ASP A 263 24.46 54.20 5.10
N ILE A 264 23.37 54.45 4.37
CA ILE A 264 22.03 54.63 4.93
C ILE A 264 21.53 53.28 5.49
N PRO A 265 21.26 53.16 6.80
CA PRO A 265 20.77 51.91 7.35
C PRO A 265 19.33 51.62 6.91
N VAL A 266 19.10 50.42 6.37
CA VAL A 266 17.77 49.90 6.07
C VAL A 266 17.48 48.75 7.03
N ALA A 267 16.43 48.90 7.83
CA ALA A 267 15.93 47.86 8.70
C ALA A 267 14.40 47.83 8.57
N LEU A 268 13.85 46.68 8.17
CA LEU A 268 12.42 46.41 8.06
C LEU A 268 12.14 45.08 8.78
N GLY A 269 11.03 44.98 9.50
CA GLY A 269 10.71 43.75 10.20
C GLY A 269 9.27 43.71 10.68
N SER A 270 8.86 42.54 11.16
CA SER A 270 7.56 42.35 11.80
C SER A 270 7.46 43.14 13.11
N PRO A 271 6.25 43.56 13.53
CA PRO A 271 6.03 44.16 14.85
C PRO A 271 6.55 43.27 15.99
N PRO A 272 7.02 43.82 17.14
CA PRO A 272 7.60 43.04 18.24
C PRO A 272 6.69 41.95 18.82
N GLU A 273 5.38 42.05 18.63
CA GLU A 273 4.37 41.06 19.02
C GLU A 273 4.49 39.76 18.20
N VAL A 274 5.06 39.84 17.00
CA VAL A 274 5.26 38.72 16.06
C VAL A 274 6.61 38.06 16.35
N SER A 275 6.70 37.39 17.49
CA SER A 275 7.87 36.60 17.91
C SER A 275 8.38 35.68 16.77
N PRO A 276 9.70 35.54 16.56
CA PRO A 276 10.26 34.58 15.60
C PRO A 276 9.92 33.13 15.91
N VAL A 277 9.55 32.83 17.17
CA VAL A 277 9.27 31.47 17.66
C VAL A 277 7.93 31.42 18.40
N ILE A 278 7.16 30.36 18.14
CA ILE A 278 5.89 29.99 18.79
C ILE A 278 6.07 28.60 19.44
N ASN A 279 5.49 28.37 20.62
CA ASN A 279 5.27 27.05 21.23
C ASN A 279 6.39 26.01 21.04
N GLY A 280 7.50 26.15 21.77
CA GLY A 280 8.54 25.11 21.87
C GLY A 280 9.42 25.00 20.61
N ASN A 281 10.13 26.08 20.27
CA ASN A 281 11.07 26.17 19.13
C ASN A 281 10.44 26.05 17.73
N ARG A 282 9.13 26.25 17.56
CA ARG A 282 8.53 26.29 16.22
C ARG A 282 8.63 27.69 15.64
N VAL A 283 9.34 27.85 14.52
CA VAL A 283 9.43 29.14 13.82
C VAL A 283 8.04 29.69 13.44
N ASN A 284 7.88 31.00 13.58
CA ASN A 284 6.67 31.72 13.23
C ASN A 284 6.65 32.06 11.73
N PRO A 285 5.71 31.51 10.92
CA PRO A 285 5.66 31.80 9.50
C PRO A 285 5.22 33.24 9.17
N ALA A 286 4.75 34.02 10.14
CA ALA A 286 4.43 35.44 9.97
C ALA A 286 5.59 36.37 10.37
N HIS A 287 6.70 35.84 10.88
CA HIS A 287 7.87 36.62 11.25
C HIS A 287 8.76 36.89 10.03
N PHE A 288 9.21 38.13 9.91
CA PHE A 288 10.04 38.65 8.84
C PHE A 288 11.01 39.68 9.42
N GLU A 289 12.25 39.66 8.94
CA GLU A 289 13.28 40.64 9.24
C GLU A 289 14.13 40.87 7.98
N LEU A 290 14.55 42.11 7.75
CA LEU A 290 15.41 42.53 6.65
C LEU A 290 16.36 43.63 7.14
N GLU A 291 17.66 43.36 7.04
CA GLU A 291 18.72 44.35 7.23
C GLU A 291 19.45 44.60 5.90
N ALA A 292 19.81 45.85 5.60
CA ALA A 292 20.64 46.20 4.45
C ALA A 292 21.34 47.56 4.62
N SER A 293 22.25 47.90 3.72
CA SER A 293 22.84 49.24 3.59
C SER A 293 22.46 49.85 2.25
N ALA A 294 21.93 51.08 2.26
CA ALA A 294 21.54 51.80 1.06
C ALA A 294 22.48 52.97 0.73
N ARG A 295 22.55 53.25 -0.57
CA ARG A 295 23.24 54.37 -1.19
C ARG A 295 22.27 55.05 -2.14
N LEU A 296 22.19 56.37 -2.04
CA LEU A 296 21.41 57.22 -2.93
C LEU A 296 22.40 58.10 -3.70
N SER A 297 22.36 58.05 -5.03
CA SER A 297 23.03 59.01 -5.91
C SER A 297 21.97 59.81 -6.66
N LEU A 298 22.13 61.13 -6.70
CA LEU A 298 21.15 62.07 -7.23
C LEU A 298 21.87 63.08 -8.14
N THR A 299 21.59 63.04 -9.43
CA THR A 299 22.24 63.88 -10.43
C THR A 299 21.21 64.77 -11.11
N GLY A 300 21.37 66.09 -11.00
CA GLY A 300 20.54 67.06 -11.69
C GLY A 300 21.29 67.73 -12.85
N SER A 301 20.67 67.79 -14.02
CA SER A 301 21.10 68.64 -15.13
C SER A 301 20.14 69.81 -15.26
N ALA A 302 20.67 71.04 -15.26
CA ALA A 302 19.86 72.23 -15.51
C ALA A 302 19.37 72.29 -16.97
N ALA A 303 18.41 73.15 -17.26
CA ALA A 303 17.93 73.36 -18.62
C ALA A 303 19.02 74.03 -19.49
N ASP A 304 19.23 73.50 -20.69
CA ASP A 304 20.21 74.00 -21.67
C ASP A 304 19.57 74.03 -23.07
N GLY A 305 19.34 75.24 -23.59
CA GLY A 305 18.57 75.45 -24.82
C GLY A 305 17.17 74.81 -24.77
N ASP A 306 16.88 73.94 -25.72
CA ASP A 306 15.62 73.18 -25.80
C ASP A 306 15.59 71.94 -24.88
N GLN A 307 16.65 71.64 -24.13
CA GLN A 307 16.66 70.53 -23.17
C GLN A 307 16.08 71.00 -21.82
N PRO A 308 14.95 70.43 -21.35
CA PRO A 308 14.42 70.73 -20.02
C PRO A 308 15.31 70.17 -18.92
N GLU A 309 15.12 70.67 -17.69
CA GLU A 309 15.77 70.14 -16.48
C GLU A 309 15.51 68.63 -16.32
N ARG A 310 16.55 67.88 -15.93
CA ARG A 310 16.46 66.43 -15.68
C ARG A 310 17.04 66.08 -14.32
N LEU A 311 16.33 65.23 -13.59
CA LEU A 311 16.77 64.67 -12.32
C LEU A 311 16.87 63.15 -12.44
N ALA A 312 18.09 62.62 -12.36
CA ALA A 312 18.37 61.19 -12.32
C ALA A 312 18.68 60.75 -10.89
N THR A 313 18.24 59.55 -10.51
CA THR A 313 18.43 59.00 -9.17
C THR A 313 18.79 57.51 -9.26
N GLU A 314 19.95 57.10 -8.73
CA GLU A 314 20.26 55.69 -8.44
C GLU A 314 20.03 55.44 -6.94
N LEU A 315 19.08 54.56 -6.61
CA LEU A 315 18.97 53.98 -5.28
C LEU A 315 19.53 52.56 -5.33
N ALA A 316 20.71 52.36 -4.73
CA ALA A 316 21.32 51.05 -4.55
C ALA A 316 21.12 50.57 -3.11
N VAL A 317 20.51 49.41 -2.92
CA VAL A 317 20.43 48.70 -1.63
C VAL A 317 21.35 47.49 -1.76
N ASP A 318 22.51 47.54 -1.11
CA ASP A 318 23.55 46.51 -1.14
C ASP A 318 23.50 45.69 0.17
N GLY A 319 23.84 44.40 0.08
CA GLY A 319 23.96 43.54 1.25
C GLY A 319 22.65 43.30 1.98
N ILE A 320 21.55 43.11 1.24
CA ILE A 320 20.28 42.66 1.82
C ILE A 320 20.52 41.30 2.48
N ASP A 321 20.18 41.19 3.75
CA ASP A 321 20.00 39.94 4.47
C ASP A 321 18.55 39.90 4.97
N MET A 322 17.84 38.81 4.68
CA MET A 322 16.40 38.72 4.88
C MET A 322 16.00 37.33 5.39
N GLN A 323 15.18 37.33 6.44
CA GLN A 323 14.60 36.15 7.07
C GLN A 323 13.08 36.17 6.87
N LEU A 324 12.51 35.04 6.43
CA LEU A 324 11.08 34.88 6.12
C LEU A 324 10.57 33.56 6.72
N GLY A 325 10.03 33.63 7.93
CA GLY A 325 9.66 32.42 8.69
C GLY A 325 10.86 31.48 8.81
N LYS A 326 10.75 30.27 8.25
CA LYS A 326 11.84 29.27 8.26
C LYS A 326 12.93 29.52 7.21
N VAL A 327 12.73 30.44 6.28
CA VAL A 327 13.69 30.72 5.22
C VAL A 327 14.68 31.76 5.72
N GLU A 328 15.87 31.31 6.08
CA GLU A 328 17.01 32.13 6.53
C GLU A 328 17.91 32.50 5.32
N ASP A 329 18.80 33.47 5.49
CA ASP A 329 19.86 33.81 4.52
C ASP A 329 19.38 34.21 3.10
N VAL A 330 18.22 34.86 2.95
CA VAL A 330 17.75 35.33 1.63
C VAL A 330 18.49 36.60 1.20
N ARG A 331 19.73 36.41 0.75
CA ARG A 331 20.66 37.52 0.46
C ARG A 331 20.43 38.15 -0.91
N GLY A 332 20.72 39.45 -1.03
CA GLY A 332 20.47 40.16 -2.28
C GLY A 332 20.98 41.60 -2.38
N GLY A 333 20.49 42.28 -3.40
CA GLY A 333 20.67 43.71 -3.62
C GLY A 333 19.74 44.25 -4.71
N ILE A 334 19.42 45.54 -4.62
CA ILE A 334 18.54 46.25 -5.54
C ILE A 334 19.31 47.46 -6.08
N ARG A 335 19.16 47.77 -7.37
CA ARG A 335 19.55 49.07 -7.96
C ARG A 335 18.39 49.60 -8.77
N LEU A 336 17.77 50.67 -8.28
CA LEU A 336 16.65 51.33 -8.93
C LEU A 336 17.15 52.63 -9.55
N ASN A 337 17.10 52.70 -10.87
CA ASN A 337 17.48 53.87 -11.66
C ASN A 337 16.22 54.61 -12.11
N LEU A 338 16.01 55.79 -11.56
CA LEU A 338 14.87 56.67 -11.85
C LEU A 338 15.34 57.90 -12.61
N GLU A 339 14.51 58.43 -13.49
CA GLU A 339 14.71 59.72 -14.14
C GLU A 339 13.39 60.49 -14.19
N HIS A 340 13.43 61.74 -13.79
CA HIS A 340 12.36 62.70 -14.01
C HIS A 340 12.85 63.79 -14.98
N THR A 341 12.12 64.00 -16.06
CA THR A 341 12.32 65.15 -16.96
C THR A 341 11.23 66.17 -16.69
N VAL A 342 11.58 67.41 -16.37
CA VAL A 342 10.60 68.46 -16.05
C VAL A 342 9.69 68.73 -17.25
N GLY A 343 8.38 68.81 -17.00
CA GLY A 343 7.30 68.87 -17.96
C GLY A 343 6.76 67.51 -18.41
N SER A 344 7.39 66.39 -18.00
CA SER A 344 6.90 65.04 -18.36
C SER A 344 5.78 64.53 -17.44
N ARG A 345 5.62 65.14 -16.25
CA ARG A 345 4.70 64.74 -15.18
C ARG A 345 4.87 63.28 -14.69
N LYS A 346 5.93 62.57 -15.06
CA LYS A 346 6.12 61.14 -14.76
C LYS A 346 7.57 60.81 -14.44
N ILE A 347 7.79 59.84 -13.56
CA ILE A 347 9.09 59.25 -13.31
C ILE A 347 9.26 58.06 -14.27
N GLU A 348 10.35 58.03 -15.02
CA GLU A 348 10.76 56.86 -15.81
C GLU A 348 11.69 55.97 -14.99
N ILE A 349 11.40 54.67 -14.96
CA ILE A 349 12.29 53.66 -14.40
C ILE A 349 13.20 53.21 -15.54
N LYS A 350 14.45 53.68 -15.51
CA LYS A 350 15.52 53.24 -16.42
C LYS A 350 16.03 51.87 -15.99
N SER A 351 17.05 51.35 -16.68
CA SER A 351 17.56 49.99 -16.50
C SER A 351 17.98 49.72 -15.05
N SER A 352 17.09 49.05 -14.34
CA SER A 352 17.16 48.76 -12.90
C SER A 352 17.38 47.27 -12.71
N ARG A 353 17.97 46.87 -11.57
CA ARG A 353 18.30 45.48 -11.26
C ARG A 353 17.77 45.08 -9.89
N LEU A 354 17.24 43.87 -9.82
CA LEU A 354 16.90 43.16 -8.58
C LEU A 354 17.71 41.85 -8.55
N GLN A 355 18.34 41.55 -7.42
CA GLN A 355 18.86 40.23 -7.10
C GLN A 355 18.38 39.88 -5.69
N LEU A 356 17.70 38.74 -5.53
CA LEU A 356 17.20 38.28 -4.24
C LEU A 356 17.18 36.75 -4.21
N GLY A 357 18.03 36.16 -3.38
CA GLY A 357 18.28 34.71 -3.37
C GLY A 357 18.66 34.21 -4.76
N GLY A 358 17.89 33.22 -5.25
CA GLY A 358 18.04 32.63 -6.58
C GLY A 358 17.47 33.45 -7.75
N MET A 359 16.78 34.57 -7.49
CA MET A 359 16.15 35.40 -8.51
C MET A 359 17.04 36.58 -8.91
N GLN A 360 17.17 36.82 -10.21
CA GLN A 360 17.80 38.02 -10.79
C GLN A 360 16.89 38.61 -11.86
N ALA A 361 16.70 39.92 -11.87
CA ALA A 361 15.92 40.61 -12.90
C ALA A 361 16.55 41.94 -13.28
N GLN A 362 16.48 42.29 -14.56
CA GLN A 362 16.66 43.65 -15.07
C GLN A 362 15.31 44.15 -15.58
N PHE A 363 14.93 45.37 -15.19
CA PHE A 363 13.61 45.92 -15.49
C PHE A 363 13.65 47.43 -15.78
N ASN A 364 12.63 47.89 -16.50
CA ASN A 364 12.39 49.28 -16.83
C ASN A 364 10.88 49.55 -16.65
N GLY A 365 10.44 50.80 -16.74
CA GLY A 365 9.04 51.14 -16.49
C GLY A 365 8.75 52.64 -16.40
N ALA A 366 7.58 52.97 -15.89
CA ALA A 366 7.21 54.35 -15.57
C ALA A 366 6.17 54.40 -14.44
N PHE A 367 6.18 55.51 -13.68
CA PHE A 367 5.23 55.85 -12.63
C PHE A 367 4.78 57.30 -12.80
N GLY A 368 3.49 57.59 -12.72
CA GLY A 368 2.98 58.95 -12.91
C GLY A 368 1.49 59.07 -12.62
N PRO A 369 0.90 60.27 -12.67
CA PRO A 369 -0.54 60.46 -12.48
C PRO A 369 -1.33 59.63 -13.49
N GLU A 370 -2.48 59.11 -13.07
CA GLU A 370 -3.48 58.61 -14.02
C GLU A 370 -3.99 59.80 -14.87
N PRO A 371 -4.01 59.71 -16.22
CA PRO A 371 -4.54 60.78 -17.06
C PRO A 371 -6.00 61.09 -16.72
N GLU A 372 -6.38 62.36 -16.73
CA GLU A 372 -7.74 62.80 -16.38
C GLU A 372 -8.80 62.13 -17.28
N ALA A 373 -9.72 61.41 -16.64
CA ALA A 373 -11.04 61.14 -17.20
C ALA A 373 -12.02 62.14 -16.58
N GLU A 374 -12.94 62.68 -17.39
CA GLU A 374 -13.81 63.85 -17.07
C GLU A 374 -14.73 63.72 -15.83
N ASN A 375 -14.70 62.59 -15.10
CA ASN A 375 -15.45 62.35 -13.86
C ASN A 375 -14.65 61.49 -12.85
N ASN A 376 -13.36 61.78 -12.62
CA ASN A 376 -12.54 61.00 -11.69
C ASN A 376 -12.84 61.33 -10.21
N THR A 377 -13.88 60.72 -9.65
CA THR A 377 -14.30 60.85 -8.25
C THR A 377 -13.49 59.99 -7.25
N GLY A 378 -12.45 59.30 -7.72
CA GLY A 378 -11.77 58.21 -7.02
C GLY A 378 -10.53 58.56 -6.18
N GLY A 379 -10.24 59.85 -5.95
CA GLY A 379 -9.06 60.28 -5.19
C GLY A 379 -7.73 60.18 -5.97
N PRO A 380 -6.61 60.61 -5.35
CA PRO A 380 -5.31 60.71 -6.02
C PRO A 380 -4.78 59.34 -6.43
N THR A 381 -4.70 59.14 -7.75
CA THR A 381 -4.37 57.86 -8.38
C THR A 381 -3.20 58.01 -9.35
N TYR A 382 -2.23 57.09 -9.24
CA TYR A 382 -1.05 57.02 -10.10
C TYR A 382 -1.11 55.76 -10.95
N ARG A 383 -0.77 55.83 -12.23
CA ARG A 383 -0.53 54.63 -13.04
C ARG A 383 0.92 54.18 -12.89
N PHE A 384 1.15 52.88 -13.00
CA PHE A 384 2.49 52.31 -13.10
C PHE A 384 2.57 51.20 -14.14
N GLU A 385 3.74 51.04 -14.73
CA GLU A 385 4.10 49.91 -15.58
C GLU A 385 5.55 49.52 -15.31
N VAL A 386 5.81 48.22 -15.14
CA VAL A 386 7.14 47.62 -14.99
C VAL A 386 7.26 46.44 -15.95
N LEU A 387 8.34 46.40 -16.72
CA LEU A 387 8.66 45.35 -17.69
C LEU A 387 10.10 44.88 -17.48
N THR A 388 10.30 43.57 -17.33
CA THR A 388 11.65 42.98 -17.29
C THR A 388 12.25 42.91 -18.69
N THR A 389 13.48 43.40 -18.88
CA THR A 389 14.28 43.14 -20.08
C THR A 389 14.99 41.80 -20.03
N SER A 390 15.28 41.30 -18.83
CA SER A 390 15.68 39.91 -18.57
C SER A 390 15.32 39.53 -17.14
N ALA A 391 14.90 38.29 -16.90
CA ALA A 391 14.82 37.73 -15.56
C ALA A 391 15.20 36.26 -15.57
N THR A 392 15.85 35.82 -14.49
CA THR A 392 16.21 34.43 -14.24
C THR A 392 15.84 34.02 -12.81
N SER A 393 15.44 32.76 -12.64
CA SER A 393 15.17 32.14 -11.34
C SER A 393 15.90 30.82 -11.23
N MET A 394 16.69 30.67 -10.18
CA MET A 394 17.42 29.45 -9.81
C MET A 394 17.37 29.29 -8.27
N PRO A 395 16.25 28.79 -7.71
CA PRO A 395 16.13 28.55 -6.27
C PRO A 395 17.19 27.55 -5.80
N SER A 396 17.79 27.77 -4.63
CA SER A 396 18.88 26.94 -4.08
C SER A 396 18.44 25.50 -3.79
N GLU A 397 17.15 25.30 -3.55
CA GLU A 397 16.48 24.04 -3.30
C GLU A 397 16.06 23.29 -4.59
N SER A 398 16.22 23.90 -5.77
CA SER A 398 15.90 23.27 -7.07
C SER A 398 17.10 22.56 -7.69
N THR A 399 16.86 21.40 -8.29
CA THR A 399 17.84 20.69 -9.14
C THR A 399 17.60 20.91 -10.64
N ASP A 400 16.55 21.64 -11.01
CA ASP A 400 16.23 21.94 -12.40
C ASP A 400 17.13 23.09 -12.94
N PRO A 401 17.35 23.18 -14.28
CA PRO A 401 18.15 24.25 -14.87
C PRO A 401 17.61 25.66 -14.57
N PRO A 402 18.45 26.72 -14.60
CA PRO A 402 18.00 28.10 -14.40
C PRO A 402 16.88 28.49 -15.37
N LEU A 403 15.74 28.92 -14.84
CA LEU A 403 14.61 29.39 -15.63
C LEU A 403 14.90 30.81 -16.12
N SER A 404 14.76 31.07 -17.42
CA SER A 404 14.65 32.44 -17.96
C SER A 404 13.19 32.81 -18.20
N PHE A 405 12.80 34.02 -17.81
CA PHE A 405 11.43 34.50 -17.94
C PHE A 405 11.38 36.02 -18.20
N ALA A 406 10.22 36.47 -18.67
CA ALA A 406 9.84 37.87 -18.79
C ALA A 406 8.58 38.12 -17.96
N THR A 407 8.47 39.32 -17.37
CA THR A 407 7.32 39.76 -16.58
C THR A 407 6.93 41.19 -16.95
N ARG A 408 5.63 41.44 -17.11
CA ARG A 408 5.02 42.77 -17.22
C ARG A 408 3.99 42.93 -16.11
N ILE A 409 4.09 44.01 -15.35
CA ILE A 409 3.10 44.40 -14.33
C ILE A 409 2.63 45.81 -14.66
N ALA A 410 1.34 45.99 -14.90
CA ALA A 410 0.74 47.30 -15.18
C ALA A 410 -0.54 47.50 -14.37
N GLY A 411 -0.70 48.70 -13.81
CA GLY A 411 -1.72 48.97 -12.82
C GLY A 411 -1.78 50.41 -12.34
N ARG A 412 -2.44 50.57 -11.20
CA ARG A 412 -2.70 51.83 -10.49
C ARG A 412 -2.32 51.72 -9.03
N TYR A 413 -1.90 52.84 -8.44
CA TYR A 413 -1.76 53.03 -7.01
C TYR A 413 -2.73 54.13 -6.57
N MET A 414 -3.68 53.76 -5.72
CA MET A 414 -4.68 54.64 -5.11
C MET A 414 -4.14 55.09 -3.76
N ALA A 415 -3.65 56.33 -3.68
CA ALA A 415 -2.83 56.77 -2.55
C ALA A 415 -3.64 57.07 -1.28
N ASP A 416 -4.91 57.43 -1.43
CA ASP A 416 -5.88 57.61 -0.36
C ASP A 416 -6.27 56.29 0.32
N GLN A 417 -6.43 55.22 -0.48
CA GLN A 417 -6.74 53.86 -0.01
C GLN A 417 -5.50 53.06 0.38
N GLN A 418 -4.29 53.60 0.15
CA GLN A 418 -3.02 52.88 0.23
C GLN A 418 -3.10 51.52 -0.50
N ARG A 419 -3.64 51.51 -1.73
CA ARG A 419 -3.95 50.28 -2.48
C ARG A 419 -3.25 50.27 -3.83
N ILE A 420 -2.50 49.20 -4.11
CA ILE A 420 -2.02 48.86 -5.45
C ILE A 420 -3.06 47.96 -6.12
N GLN A 421 -3.44 48.25 -7.36
CA GLN A 421 -4.28 47.40 -8.20
C GLN A 421 -3.59 47.18 -9.53
N PHE A 422 -3.38 45.94 -9.96
CA PHE A 422 -2.85 45.62 -11.28
C PHE A 422 -3.91 44.94 -12.14
N ALA A 423 -4.17 45.52 -13.32
CA ALA A 423 -5.05 44.95 -14.33
C ALA A 423 -4.30 43.91 -15.19
N ASN A 424 -2.98 44.02 -15.26
CA ASN A 424 -2.12 43.11 -16.00
C ASN A 424 -0.93 42.70 -15.14
N LEU A 425 -0.87 41.41 -14.79
CA LEU A 425 0.34 40.69 -14.46
C LEU A 425 0.50 39.62 -15.53
N ASP A 426 1.45 39.78 -16.44
CA ASP A 426 1.81 38.79 -17.46
C ASP A 426 3.22 38.26 -17.16
N VAL A 427 3.36 36.94 -17.03
CA VAL A 427 4.64 36.24 -16.90
C VAL A 427 4.77 35.24 -18.03
N GLN A 428 5.89 35.26 -18.75
CA GLN A 428 6.15 34.40 -19.90
C GLN A 428 7.52 33.73 -19.77
N THR A 429 7.57 32.44 -20.00
CA THR A 429 8.81 31.65 -20.15
C THR A 429 8.96 31.22 -21.61
N GLU A 430 9.97 30.42 -21.95
CA GLU A 430 10.15 29.92 -23.32
C GLU A 430 8.93 29.11 -23.81
N THR A 431 8.28 28.35 -22.93
CA THR A 431 7.19 27.42 -23.28
C THR A 431 5.93 27.54 -22.40
N GLY A 432 5.93 28.47 -21.44
CA GLY A 432 4.87 28.69 -20.48
C GLY A 432 4.39 30.14 -20.38
N ARG A 433 3.15 30.32 -19.89
CA ARG A 433 2.56 31.63 -19.60
C ARG A 433 1.70 31.56 -18.34
N LEU A 434 1.82 32.59 -17.50
CA LEU A 434 0.87 32.95 -16.45
C LEU A 434 0.36 34.35 -16.77
N PHE A 435 -0.94 34.60 -16.59
CA PHE A 435 -1.48 35.95 -16.59
C PHE A 435 -2.50 36.14 -15.47
N GLY A 436 -2.70 37.38 -15.01
CA GLY A 436 -3.67 37.66 -13.95
C GLY A 436 -3.88 39.13 -13.67
N GLN A 437 -4.74 39.37 -12.68
CA GLN A 437 -5.06 40.69 -12.15
C GLN A 437 -5.22 40.61 -10.63
N GLY A 438 -5.20 41.74 -9.93
CA GLY A 438 -5.40 41.76 -8.49
C GLY A 438 -5.21 43.10 -7.81
N SER A 439 -5.32 43.09 -6.49
CA SER A 439 -5.04 44.25 -5.63
C SER A 439 -4.35 43.85 -4.33
N MET A 440 -3.57 44.79 -3.79
CA MET A 440 -2.98 44.74 -2.46
C MET A 440 -3.30 46.04 -1.71
N GLY A 441 -3.92 45.93 -0.54
CA GLY A 441 -4.26 47.08 0.33
C GLY A 441 -3.38 47.09 1.58
N PHE A 442 -2.74 48.23 1.87
CA PHE A 442 -1.83 48.40 3.01
C PHE A 442 -2.49 49.13 4.19
N GLY A 443 -1.86 49.13 5.36
CA GLY A 443 -2.27 49.95 6.52
C GLY A 443 -3.08 49.25 7.62
N ALA A 444 -3.58 48.03 7.40
CA ALA A 444 -4.41 47.29 8.38
C ALA A 444 -3.66 46.15 9.12
N GLY A 445 -2.34 46.24 9.25
CA GLY A 445 -1.46 45.11 9.63
C GLY A 445 -0.98 44.39 8.37
N SER A 446 -1.15 43.07 8.29
CA SER A 446 -0.87 42.32 7.06
C SER A 446 -1.72 42.85 5.89
N PRO A 447 -1.18 42.95 4.66
CA PRO A 447 -1.93 43.53 3.56
C PRO A 447 -3.17 42.70 3.18
N GLU A 448 -4.20 43.37 2.68
CA GLU A 448 -5.23 42.72 1.85
C GLU A 448 -4.56 42.17 0.59
N MET A 449 -4.93 40.97 0.15
CA MET A 449 -4.38 40.33 -1.06
C MET A 449 -5.50 39.67 -1.83
N ILE A 450 -5.87 40.25 -2.97
CA ILE A 450 -6.87 39.69 -3.90
C ILE A 450 -6.18 39.42 -5.24
N PHE A 451 -5.94 38.16 -5.58
CA PHE A 451 -5.26 37.77 -6.82
C PHE A 451 -6.09 36.76 -7.61
N LEU A 452 -6.15 36.95 -8.93
CA LEU A 452 -6.81 36.05 -9.88
C LEU A 452 -5.80 35.71 -10.99
N LEU A 453 -5.09 34.59 -10.83
CA LEU A 453 -4.00 34.15 -11.71
C LEU A 453 -4.44 32.93 -12.53
N ARG A 454 -4.04 32.89 -13.81
CA ARG A 454 -4.39 31.85 -14.78
C ARG A 454 -3.12 31.38 -15.47
N ILE A 455 -2.98 30.06 -15.64
CA ILE A 455 -1.85 29.38 -16.25
C ILE A 455 -2.41 28.48 -17.36
N PRO A 456 -2.56 28.98 -18.60
CA PRO A 456 -3.09 28.18 -19.71
C PRO A 456 -2.19 27.00 -20.04
N GLN A 457 -0.87 27.22 -20.02
CA GLN A 457 0.15 26.19 -20.15
C GLN A 457 1.45 26.66 -19.48
N MET A 458 2.13 25.78 -18.74
CA MET A 458 3.48 26.03 -18.20
C MET A 458 4.17 24.70 -17.84
N PRO A 459 5.46 24.48 -18.15
CA PRO A 459 6.18 23.31 -17.62
C PRO A 459 6.15 23.26 -16.09
N VAL A 460 6.13 22.06 -15.52
CA VAL A 460 6.16 21.91 -14.05
C VAL A 460 7.46 22.48 -13.46
N ALA A 461 8.60 22.34 -14.15
CA ALA A 461 9.88 22.93 -13.74
C ALA A 461 9.78 24.47 -13.61
N ASP A 462 9.27 25.15 -14.64
CA ASP A 462 9.06 26.59 -14.66
C ASP A 462 8.16 27.05 -13.48
N ALA A 463 7.06 26.34 -13.26
CA ALA A 463 6.13 26.63 -12.16
C ALA A 463 6.78 26.47 -10.78
N LYS A 464 7.66 25.47 -10.59
CA LYS A 464 8.45 25.30 -9.36
C LYS A 464 9.43 26.47 -9.14
N HIS A 465 10.02 27.01 -10.21
CA HIS A 465 10.93 28.17 -10.15
C HIS A 465 10.23 29.51 -9.92
N LEU A 466 8.94 29.63 -10.24
CA LEU A 466 8.13 30.84 -10.04
C LEU A 466 7.26 30.82 -8.76
N TRP A 467 7.15 29.67 -8.09
CA TRP A 467 6.46 29.54 -6.80
C TRP A 467 7.28 30.26 -5.69
N PRO A 468 6.70 31.21 -4.92
CA PRO A 468 7.37 31.88 -3.81
C PRO A 468 7.94 30.94 -2.73
N ILE A 469 9.07 31.34 -2.13
CA ILE A 469 9.84 30.52 -1.17
C ILE A 469 9.16 30.34 0.21
N ASP A 470 8.33 31.30 0.61
CA ASP A 470 7.62 31.37 1.89
C ASP A 470 6.22 30.71 1.85
N VAL A 471 5.64 30.55 0.65
CA VAL A 471 4.29 30.02 0.48
C VAL A 471 4.29 28.49 0.53
N ALA A 472 3.76 27.93 1.61
CA ALA A 472 3.59 26.49 1.82
C ALA A 472 4.91 25.68 1.70
N ASP A 473 5.96 26.19 2.34
CA ASP A 473 7.33 25.65 2.45
C ASP A 473 7.46 24.12 2.33
N GLY A 474 6.85 23.33 3.23
CA GLY A 474 6.98 21.87 3.23
C GLY A 474 6.33 21.17 2.04
N ALA A 475 5.30 21.77 1.44
CA ALA A 475 4.71 21.27 0.19
C ALA A 475 5.61 21.61 -1.00
N ARG A 476 6.17 22.83 -1.02
CA ARG A 476 7.16 23.29 -2.01
C ARG A 476 8.39 22.37 -2.02
N GLU A 477 9.02 22.14 -0.87
CA GLU A 477 10.16 21.21 -0.72
C GLU A 477 9.86 19.81 -1.25
N TRP A 478 8.68 19.26 -0.91
CA TRP A 478 8.29 17.92 -1.37
C TRP A 478 8.11 17.89 -2.89
N VAL A 479 7.45 18.89 -3.48
CA VAL A 479 7.23 18.97 -4.94
C VAL A 479 8.55 19.13 -5.69
N LEU A 480 9.45 19.99 -5.22
CA LEU A 480 10.78 20.17 -5.79
C LEU A 480 11.58 18.86 -5.82
N LYS A 481 11.56 18.11 -4.71
CA LYS A 481 12.31 16.87 -4.56
C LYS A 481 11.69 15.66 -5.26
N ASN A 482 10.36 15.59 -5.38
CA ASN A 482 9.67 14.36 -5.78
C ASN A 482 8.84 14.48 -7.08
N LEU A 483 8.67 15.67 -7.67
CA LEU A 483 7.92 15.87 -8.92
C LEU A 483 8.81 16.33 -10.08
N PHE A 484 8.79 15.56 -11.17
CA PHE A 484 9.74 15.65 -12.28
C PHE A 484 9.02 15.69 -13.63
N GLY A 485 9.37 16.67 -14.46
CA GLY A 485 8.79 16.83 -15.79
C GLY A 485 7.28 17.05 -15.79
N GLY A 486 6.69 16.97 -16.98
CA GLY A 486 5.28 17.23 -17.21
C GLY A 486 4.94 18.72 -17.36
N THR A 487 3.67 18.98 -17.68
CA THR A 487 3.16 20.32 -18.04
C THR A 487 1.85 20.61 -17.30
N LEU A 488 1.75 21.80 -16.70
CA LEU A 488 0.51 22.38 -16.22
C LEU A 488 -0.33 22.89 -17.40
N LYS A 489 -1.65 22.64 -17.40
CA LYS A 489 -2.60 23.22 -18.37
C LYS A 489 -3.87 23.70 -17.68
N ASP A 490 -4.59 24.66 -18.25
CA ASP A 490 -5.87 25.21 -17.76
C ASP A 490 -5.95 25.44 -16.25
N SER A 491 -4.84 25.88 -15.65
CA SER A 491 -4.65 25.95 -14.20
C SER A 491 -4.93 27.36 -13.68
N ARG A 492 -5.31 27.50 -12.41
CA ARG A 492 -5.68 28.78 -11.79
C ARG A 492 -5.33 28.86 -10.32
N ILE A 493 -5.11 30.09 -9.85
CA ILE A 493 -4.92 30.44 -8.45
C ILE A 493 -5.78 31.68 -8.18
N ASP A 494 -6.76 31.55 -7.28
CA ASP A 494 -7.57 32.62 -6.75
C ASP A 494 -7.26 32.78 -5.25
N ILE A 495 -6.83 33.98 -4.83
CA ILE A 495 -6.51 34.33 -3.43
C ILE A 495 -7.37 35.53 -3.04
N SER A 496 -7.94 35.52 -1.85
CA SER A 496 -8.77 36.58 -1.28
C SER A 496 -8.57 36.66 0.23
N LEU A 497 -7.45 37.28 0.65
CA LEU A 497 -7.10 37.51 2.05
C LEU A 497 -7.47 38.94 2.44
N ALA A 498 -8.23 39.09 3.52
CA ALA A 498 -8.58 40.40 4.07
C ALA A 498 -7.36 41.09 4.71
N GLY A 499 -7.35 42.43 4.74
CA GLY A 499 -6.38 43.18 5.51
C GLY A 499 -6.40 42.80 7.00
N GLY A 500 -5.24 42.71 7.63
CA GLY A 500 -5.09 42.31 9.02
C GLY A 500 -5.21 40.80 9.30
N ARG A 501 -5.35 39.93 8.28
CA ARG A 501 -5.52 38.48 8.47
C ARG A 501 -4.44 37.76 9.32
N PHE A 502 -3.26 38.36 9.47
CA PHE A 502 -2.12 37.82 10.23
C PHE A 502 -1.66 38.74 11.39
N ASN A 503 -2.53 39.62 11.92
CA ASN A 503 -2.13 40.71 12.83
C ASN A 503 -2.21 40.41 14.35
N GLY A 504 -2.39 39.16 14.78
CA GLY A 504 -2.66 38.81 16.19
C GLY A 504 -1.56 38.00 16.88
N PRO A 505 -1.38 38.12 18.21
CA PRO A 505 -0.45 37.30 18.96
C PRO A 505 -0.91 35.84 19.02
N GLY A 506 -0.21 34.96 18.31
CA GLY A 506 -0.49 33.52 18.31
C GLY A 506 -0.44 32.89 16.90
N LEU A 507 -1.21 31.82 16.71
CA LEU A 507 -1.35 31.17 15.41
C LEU A 507 -2.45 31.87 14.60
N PRO A 508 -2.21 32.27 13.33
CA PRO A 508 -3.27 32.79 12.49
C PRO A 508 -4.35 31.71 12.29
N PRO A 509 -5.66 32.08 12.26
CA PRO A 509 -6.73 31.11 12.10
C PRO A 509 -6.58 30.31 10.80
N PRO A 510 -7.00 29.03 10.76
CA PRO A 510 -6.86 28.17 9.59
C PRO A 510 -7.45 28.81 8.33
N LEU A 511 -6.79 28.62 7.20
CA LEU A 511 -7.23 29.16 5.92
C LEU A 511 -8.50 28.44 5.45
N THR A 512 -9.50 29.23 5.05
CA THR A 512 -10.81 28.75 4.61
C THR A 512 -10.86 28.51 3.11
N GLY A 513 -11.84 27.72 2.67
CA GLY A 513 -12.02 27.39 1.25
C GLY A 513 -12.32 28.58 0.33
N ASP A 514 -12.71 29.73 0.89
CA ASP A 514 -12.98 30.96 0.15
C ASP A 514 -11.79 31.93 0.07
N GLU A 515 -10.86 31.85 1.02
CA GLU A 515 -9.64 32.66 1.05
C GLU A 515 -8.58 32.19 0.05
N ILE A 516 -8.48 30.87 -0.20
CA ILE A 516 -7.53 30.29 -1.16
C ILE A 516 -8.20 29.18 -1.97
N LYS A 517 -8.21 29.35 -3.30
CA LYS A 517 -8.67 28.36 -4.27
C LYS A 517 -7.60 28.21 -5.36
N ALA A 518 -6.87 27.10 -5.38
CA ALA A 518 -6.00 26.78 -6.51
C ALA A 518 -6.47 25.50 -7.18
N ASP A 519 -6.43 25.44 -8.52
CA ASP A 519 -6.71 24.24 -9.30
C ASP A 519 -5.61 24.10 -10.37
N PHE A 520 -4.88 22.99 -10.34
CA PHE A 520 -3.84 22.68 -11.31
C PHE A 520 -4.17 21.37 -12.05
N LYS A 521 -3.98 21.33 -13.36
CA LYS A 521 -4.03 20.07 -14.13
C LYS A 521 -2.63 19.78 -14.65
N VAL A 522 -2.07 18.66 -14.22
CA VAL A 522 -0.71 18.24 -14.55
C VAL A 522 -0.79 17.08 -15.53
N PHE A 523 0.01 17.13 -16.60
CA PHE A 523 0.07 16.10 -17.64
C PHE A 523 1.49 15.56 -17.81
N ASP A 524 1.60 14.28 -18.12
CA ASP A 524 2.83 13.57 -18.48
C ASP A 524 3.99 13.80 -17.47
N THR A 525 3.66 13.79 -16.17
CA THR A 525 4.64 13.98 -15.08
C THR A 525 5.12 12.65 -14.50
N ARG A 526 6.22 12.68 -13.74
CA ARG A 526 6.78 11.56 -12.99
C ARG A 526 6.93 11.97 -11.53
N PHE A 527 6.46 11.13 -10.60
CA PHE A 527 6.66 11.35 -9.17
C PHE A 527 7.23 10.14 -8.44
N ASP A 528 8.05 10.42 -7.43
CA ASP A 528 8.56 9.43 -6.49
C ASP A 528 7.55 9.13 -5.38
N VAL A 529 7.51 7.86 -4.97
CA VAL A 529 6.63 7.32 -3.93
C VAL A 529 7.47 7.09 -2.64
N VAL A 530 6.82 6.76 -1.53
CA VAL A 530 7.52 6.49 -0.26
C VAL A 530 8.37 5.21 -0.31
N GLY A 531 9.59 5.29 0.24
CA GLY A 531 10.43 4.12 0.51
C GLY A 531 11.10 3.54 -0.73
N GLU A 532 10.98 2.22 -0.91
CA GLU A 532 11.56 1.45 -2.02
C GLU A 532 10.50 1.17 -3.11
N LEU A 533 9.33 1.81 -3.04
CA LEU A 533 8.24 1.66 -4.02
C LEU A 533 8.63 2.32 -5.37
N PRO A 534 8.26 1.71 -6.51
CA PRO A 534 8.62 2.26 -7.82
C PRO A 534 7.94 3.61 -8.09
N PRO A 535 8.61 4.54 -8.79
CA PRO A 535 8.02 5.81 -9.19
C PRO A 535 6.88 5.62 -10.18
N VAL A 536 5.86 6.47 -10.08
CA VAL A 536 4.79 6.57 -11.06
C VAL A 536 5.22 7.56 -12.14
N ARG A 537 5.04 7.18 -13.40
CA ARG A 537 5.41 7.92 -14.61
C ARG A 537 4.21 8.08 -15.53
N ASP A 538 4.36 8.86 -16.59
CA ASP A 538 3.33 9.12 -17.59
C ASP A 538 2.01 9.55 -16.94
N ALA A 539 2.12 10.32 -15.84
CA ALA A 539 1.03 10.58 -14.91
C ALA A 539 0.28 11.85 -15.30
N ASP A 540 -1.06 11.73 -15.37
CA ASP A 540 -1.96 12.87 -15.48
C ASP A 540 -2.77 12.99 -14.19
N GLY A 541 -2.95 14.22 -13.71
CA GLY A 541 -3.67 14.45 -12.46
C GLY A 541 -4.19 15.87 -12.27
N GLU A 542 -5.12 16.02 -11.33
CA GLU A 542 -5.70 17.29 -10.93
C GLU A 542 -5.38 17.57 -9.45
N ILE A 543 -4.85 18.75 -9.15
CA ILE A 543 -4.54 19.21 -7.79
C ILE A 543 -5.50 20.34 -7.47
N SER A 544 -6.31 20.21 -6.42
CA SER A 544 -7.22 21.25 -5.95
C SER A 544 -6.89 21.62 -4.51
N VAL A 545 -6.66 22.91 -4.26
CA VAL A 545 -6.41 23.49 -2.93
C VAL A 545 -7.61 24.34 -2.54
N ARG A 546 -8.16 24.12 -1.34
CA ARG A 546 -9.26 24.90 -0.75
C ARG A 546 -8.91 25.21 0.70
N GLY A 547 -8.46 26.44 0.94
CA GLY A 547 -7.94 26.84 2.25
C GLY A 547 -6.81 25.91 2.71
N ALA A 548 -6.96 25.31 3.89
CA ALA A 548 -6.03 24.35 4.47
C ALA A 548 -6.16 22.90 3.96
N TYR A 549 -6.88 22.63 2.87
CA TYR A 549 -7.01 21.27 2.29
C TYR A 549 -6.45 21.21 0.87
N THR A 550 -5.64 20.19 0.60
CA THR A 550 -5.22 19.83 -0.77
C THR A 550 -5.75 18.44 -1.13
N THR A 551 -6.40 18.34 -2.29
CA THR A 551 -6.86 17.09 -2.88
C THR A 551 -6.14 16.90 -4.21
N ILE A 552 -5.39 15.81 -4.34
CA ILE A 552 -4.71 15.41 -5.58
C ILE A 552 -5.43 14.18 -6.13
N LYS A 553 -5.87 14.25 -7.39
CA LYS A 553 -6.47 13.13 -8.12
C LYS A 553 -5.51 12.66 -9.22
N LEU A 554 -5.23 11.36 -9.25
CA LEU A 554 -4.49 10.71 -10.33
C LEU A 554 -5.51 10.13 -11.34
N LEU A 555 -5.48 10.64 -12.57
CA LEU A 555 -6.34 10.20 -13.66
C LEU A 555 -5.77 8.95 -14.36
N LYS A 556 -4.47 8.99 -14.65
CA LYS A 556 -3.69 7.89 -15.24
C LYS A 556 -2.27 7.93 -14.65
N GLY A 557 -1.60 6.78 -14.62
CA GLY A 557 -0.16 6.70 -14.35
C GLY A 557 0.34 5.27 -14.49
N VAL A 558 1.65 5.11 -14.67
CA VAL A 558 2.29 3.79 -14.83
C VAL A 558 3.50 3.69 -13.90
N ALA A 559 3.54 2.65 -13.07
CA ALA A 559 4.72 2.27 -12.31
C ALA A 559 5.48 1.15 -13.06
N TYR A 560 6.82 1.22 -13.03
CA TYR A 560 7.68 0.15 -13.53
C TYR A 560 8.50 -0.41 -12.37
N THR A 561 8.42 -1.72 -12.16
CA THR A 561 9.18 -2.40 -11.09
C THR A 561 10.68 -2.41 -11.39
N PRO A 562 11.57 -2.73 -10.41
CA PRO A 562 13.00 -2.90 -10.66
C PRO A 562 13.33 -3.88 -11.80
N ASN A 563 12.52 -4.93 -12.00
CA ASN A 563 12.62 -5.84 -13.15
C ASN A 563 11.86 -5.38 -14.41
N ASN A 564 11.55 -4.08 -14.51
CA ASN A 564 10.87 -3.44 -15.65
C ASN A 564 9.47 -4.01 -15.97
N ARG A 565 8.78 -4.59 -14.99
CA ARG A 565 7.37 -5.01 -15.15
C ARG A 565 6.45 -3.78 -15.05
N LYS A 566 5.49 -3.68 -15.97
CA LYS A 566 4.51 -2.59 -16.01
C LYS A 566 3.38 -2.82 -15.01
N VAL A 567 2.99 -1.78 -14.28
CA VAL A 567 1.79 -1.74 -13.44
C VAL A 567 1.04 -0.43 -13.72
N ASP A 568 -0.23 -0.52 -14.06
CA ASP A 568 -1.10 0.63 -14.25
C ASP A 568 -1.65 1.12 -12.89
N VAL A 569 -1.65 2.43 -12.69
CA VAL A 569 -2.14 3.10 -11.48
C VAL A 569 -3.23 4.09 -11.87
N SER A 570 -4.43 3.94 -11.30
CA SER A 570 -5.63 4.70 -11.67
C SER A 570 -6.46 5.11 -10.46
N ASP A 571 -7.43 5.99 -10.66
CA ASP A 571 -8.45 6.36 -9.67
C ASP A 571 -7.87 6.85 -8.32
N GLY A 572 -6.64 7.36 -8.35
CA GLY A 572 -5.93 7.79 -7.14
C GLY A 572 -6.53 9.06 -6.58
N THR A 573 -6.75 9.13 -5.27
CA THR A 573 -7.11 10.34 -4.54
C THR A 573 -6.26 10.44 -3.29
N LEU A 574 -5.50 11.53 -3.16
CA LEU A 574 -4.70 11.88 -1.99
C LEU A 574 -5.24 13.17 -1.38
N ILE A 575 -5.65 13.12 -0.11
CA ILE A 575 -6.15 14.26 0.65
C ILE A 575 -5.12 14.62 1.73
N ILE A 576 -4.67 15.87 1.74
CA ILE A 576 -3.70 16.42 2.71
C ILE A 576 -4.35 17.60 3.45
N PRO A 577 -4.67 17.46 4.74
CA PRO A 577 -5.30 18.51 5.53
C PRO A 577 -4.26 19.31 6.33
N TRP A 578 -3.69 20.34 5.71
CA TRP A 578 -2.68 21.29 6.23
C TRP A 578 -3.12 22.18 7.41
N GLY A 579 -4.22 21.83 8.10
CA GLY A 579 -4.71 22.52 9.29
C GLY A 579 -3.74 22.48 10.47
N PRO A 580 -4.10 23.04 11.64
CA PRO A 580 -3.20 23.17 12.79
C PRO A 580 -2.86 21.83 13.48
N GLN A 581 -3.63 20.78 13.21
CA GLN A 581 -3.43 19.41 13.73
C GLN A 581 -2.04 18.84 13.39
N ARG A 582 -1.39 18.20 14.37
CA ARG A 582 -0.08 17.55 14.20
C ARG A 582 -0.10 16.16 14.85
N PRO A 583 0.42 15.11 14.19
CA PRO A 583 0.91 15.09 12.80
C PRO A 583 -0.21 15.36 11.79
N VAL A 584 0.13 15.91 10.62
CA VAL A 584 -0.80 15.98 9.49
C VAL A 584 -0.93 14.57 8.93
N ILE A 585 -2.09 13.94 9.08
CA ILE A 585 -2.38 12.64 8.47
C ILE A 585 -2.97 12.88 7.08
N ALA A 586 -2.30 12.39 6.05
CA ALA A 586 -2.83 12.33 4.70
C ALA A 586 -3.54 10.99 4.47
N GLU A 587 -4.56 11.02 3.61
CA GLU A 587 -5.33 9.84 3.20
C GLU A 587 -5.16 9.61 1.71
N LEU A 588 -4.73 8.40 1.33
CA LEU A 588 -4.52 7.97 -0.04
C LEU A 588 -5.41 6.76 -0.33
N ASP A 589 -6.26 6.85 -1.35
CA ASP A 589 -7.01 5.73 -1.94
C ASP A 589 -6.54 5.60 -3.40
N LEU A 590 -6.11 4.43 -3.85
CA LEU A 590 -5.62 4.25 -5.22
C LEU A 590 -5.97 2.88 -5.84
N GLY A 591 -6.25 2.87 -7.14
CA GLY A 591 -6.36 1.67 -7.95
C GLY A 591 -5.00 1.25 -8.52
N VAL A 592 -4.74 -0.05 -8.50
CA VAL A 592 -3.53 -0.67 -9.08
C VAL A 592 -3.95 -1.88 -9.90
N SER A 593 -3.44 -2.03 -11.12
CA SER A 593 -3.68 -3.23 -11.93
C SER A 593 -2.46 -3.65 -12.75
N GLY A 594 -2.26 -4.96 -12.90
CA GLY A 594 -1.17 -5.52 -13.69
C GLY A 594 -1.04 -7.02 -13.50
N GLU A 595 0.03 -7.59 -14.04
CA GLU A 595 0.36 -9.00 -13.86
C GLU A 595 0.68 -9.30 -12.39
N ALA A 596 0.28 -10.49 -11.91
CA ALA A 596 0.51 -10.95 -10.54
C ALA A 596 1.99 -10.88 -10.13
N SER A 597 2.92 -11.19 -11.04
CA SER A 597 4.36 -11.07 -10.78
C SER A 597 4.81 -9.63 -10.51
N ALA A 598 4.19 -8.65 -11.16
CA ALA A 598 4.50 -7.23 -10.97
C ALA A 598 3.93 -6.70 -9.64
N ILE A 599 2.70 -7.06 -9.30
CA ILE A 599 2.07 -6.68 -8.03
C ILE A 599 2.79 -7.34 -6.84
N ALA A 600 3.18 -8.61 -6.96
CA ALA A 600 3.98 -9.30 -5.96
C ALA A 600 5.33 -8.59 -5.73
N GLU A 601 6.03 -8.18 -6.80
CA GLU A 601 7.29 -7.45 -6.69
C GLU A 601 7.12 -6.13 -5.92
N ILE A 602 6.06 -5.35 -6.18
CA ILE A 602 5.75 -4.13 -5.40
C ILE A 602 5.46 -4.45 -3.94
N ALA A 603 4.70 -5.52 -3.65
CA ALA A 603 4.38 -5.96 -2.29
C ALA A 603 5.60 -6.48 -1.51
N GLY A 604 6.71 -6.80 -2.18
CA GLY A 604 7.99 -7.14 -1.58
C GLY A 604 8.85 -5.95 -1.16
N ASN A 605 8.55 -4.74 -1.63
CA ASN A 605 9.35 -3.55 -1.34
C ASN A 605 8.94 -2.86 -0.03
N LYS A 606 9.88 -2.20 0.66
CA LYS A 606 9.55 -1.40 1.85
C LYS A 606 8.75 -0.14 1.46
N PRO A 607 7.76 0.29 2.27
CA PRO A 607 7.46 -0.19 3.63
C PRO A 607 6.42 -1.33 3.72
N ILE A 608 6.03 -1.97 2.61
CA ILE A 608 4.99 -3.02 2.59
C ILE A 608 5.57 -4.37 3.02
N ASP A 609 6.58 -4.87 2.29
CA ASP A 609 7.48 -5.97 2.71
C ASP A 609 6.78 -7.27 3.17
N VAL A 610 5.59 -7.59 2.61
CA VAL A 610 4.77 -8.74 3.06
C VAL A 610 5.23 -10.09 2.50
N LEU A 611 6.01 -10.09 1.40
CA LEU A 611 6.46 -11.34 0.77
C LEU A 611 7.46 -12.15 1.59
N LYS A 612 8.07 -11.60 2.65
CA LYS A 612 9.03 -12.32 3.50
C LYS A 612 8.49 -13.60 4.13
N ASN A 613 7.17 -13.71 4.28
CA ASN A 613 6.50 -14.81 4.98
C ASN A 613 5.77 -15.80 4.03
N VAL A 614 5.83 -15.61 2.70
CA VAL A 614 5.17 -16.49 1.72
C VAL A 614 6.16 -17.44 1.03
N PRO A 615 5.75 -18.66 0.62
CA PRO A 615 6.67 -19.68 0.11
C PRO A 615 6.99 -19.56 -1.40
N PHE A 616 6.82 -18.36 -1.99
CA PHE A 616 7.04 -18.10 -3.41
C PHE A 616 7.66 -16.71 -3.64
N LEU A 617 8.32 -16.54 -4.79
CA LEU A 617 8.88 -15.28 -5.27
C LEU A 617 7.94 -14.64 -6.32
N PRO A 618 8.07 -13.34 -6.62
CA PRO A 618 7.25 -12.68 -7.63
C PRO A 618 7.26 -13.37 -9.00
N GLY A 619 8.40 -13.92 -9.43
CA GLY A 619 8.52 -14.66 -10.70
C GLY A 619 7.92 -16.08 -10.69
N ASP A 620 7.43 -16.57 -9.55
CA ASP A 620 6.75 -17.88 -9.46
C ASP A 620 5.23 -17.78 -9.70
N VAL A 621 4.68 -16.57 -9.87
CA VAL A 621 3.22 -16.32 -9.95
C VAL A 621 2.87 -15.58 -11.24
N THR A 622 1.87 -16.08 -11.96
CA THR A 622 1.28 -15.41 -13.15
C THR A 622 -0.22 -15.18 -12.96
N GLY A 623 -0.85 -14.44 -13.88
CA GLY A 623 -2.27 -14.10 -13.84
C GLY A 623 -2.52 -12.60 -13.72
N ASP A 624 -3.79 -12.18 -13.80
CA ASP A 624 -4.18 -10.76 -13.72
C ASP A 624 -4.60 -10.38 -12.30
N VAL A 625 -4.16 -9.20 -11.86
CA VAL A 625 -4.49 -8.64 -10.53
C VAL A 625 -5.04 -7.22 -10.66
N LYS A 626 -6.10 -6.92 -9.90
CA LYS A 626 -6.64 -5.58 -9.67
C LYS A 626 -6.79 -5.34 -8.18
N SER A 627 -6.25 -4.24 -7.68
CA SER A 627 -6.23 -3.91 -6.25
C SER A 627 -6.75 -2.49 -6.04
N ARG A 628 -7.44 -2.27 -4.92
CA ARG A 628 -7.64 -0.93 -4.35
C ARG A 628 -6.91 -0.87 -3.02
N VAL A 629 -5.96 0.06 -2.91
CA VAL A 629 -5.10 0.23 -1.74
C VAL A 629 -5.46 1.53 -1.04
N LYS A 630 -5.65 1.47 0.29
CA LYS A 630 -5.85 2.64 1.14
C LYS A 630 -4.71 2.78 2.11
N VAL A 631 -4.14 3.98 2.22
CA VAL A 631 -3.01 4.30 3.09
C VAL A 631 -3.29 5.60 3.83
N ASN A 632 -3.18 5.58 5.15
CA ASN A 632 -3.13 6.77 6.00
C ASN A 632 -1.69 6.91 6.49
N PHE A 633 -1.09 8.09 6.36
CA PHE A 633 0.30 8.32 6.77
C PHE A 633 0.53 9.75 7.26
N ALA A 634 1.51 9.94 8.16
CA ALA A 634 1.90 11.25 8.63
C ALA A 634 2.82 11.96 7.61
N VAL A 635 2.46 13.18 7.22
CA VAL A 635 3.24 14.04 6.32
C VAL A 635 4.32 14.77 7.15
N SER A 636 5.39 14.05 7.44
CA SER A 636 6.55 14.54 8.22
C SER A 636 7.79 13.71 7.92
N LYS A 637 8.98 14.33 8.02
CA LYS A 637 10.28 13.65 7.82
C LYS A 637 10.47 12.43 8.74
N ASP A 638 10.09 12.59 10.01
CA ASP A 638 10.21 11.57 11.06
C ASP A 638 8.82 11.27 11.63
N PRO A 639 8.00 10.43 10.95
CA PRO A 639 6.62 10.17 11.35
C PRO A 639 6.55 9.35 12.66
N PRO A 640 5.65 9.68 13.61
CA PRO A 640 5.51 8.92 14.84
C PRO A 640 5.14 7.44 14.60
N PRO A 641 5.65 6.49 15.42
CA PRO A 641 5.30 5.08 15.26
C PRO A 641 3.78 4.84 15.28
N GLY A 642 3.29 4.04 14.32
CA GLY A 642 1.87 3.68 14.21
C GLY A 642 0.98 4.68 13.48
N THR A 643 1.50 5.79 12.95
CA THR A 643 0.72 6.71 12.08
C THR A 643 0.55 6.19 10.66
N LEU A 644 1.40 5.26 10.21
CA LEU A 644 1.20 4.53 8.96
C LEU A 644 0.18 3.42 9.19
N ARG A 645 -0.96 3.49 8.51
CA ARG A 645 -1.97 2.42 8.43
C ARG A 645 -2.28 2.15 6.97
N TRP A 646 -2.50 0.88 6.62
CA TRP A 646 -2.86 0.51 5.25
C TRP A 646 -3.79 -0.70 5.23
N ASN A 647 -4.58 -0.79 4.16
CA ASN A 647 -5.30 -1.99 3.75
C ASN A 647 -5.33 -2.07 2.22
N ALA A 648 -5.53 -3.28 1.69
CA ALA A 648 -5.74 -3.51 0.27
C ALA A 648 -6.84 -4.55 0.04
N ASP A 649 -7.79 -4.19 -0.83
CA ASP A 649 -8.78 -5.11 -1.42
C ASP A 649 -8.23 -5.56 -2.79
N ILE A 650 -7.69 -6.78 -2.86
CA ILE A 650 -7.05 -7.35 -4.05
C ILE A 650 -8.00 -8.38 -4.67
N GLY A 651 -8.32 -8.26 -5.95
CA GLY A 651 -8.96 -9.28 -6.78
C GLY A 651 -7.97 -9.85 -7.79
N PHE A 652 -8.05 -11.15 -8.07
CA PHE A 652 -7.18 -11.84 -9.02
C PHE A 652 -7.95 -12.87 -9.85
N THR A 653 -7.50 -13.09 -11.09
CA THR A 653 -8.11 -14.00 -12.07
C THR A 653 -7.05 -14.77 -12.85
N GLY A 654 -7.26 -16.07 -13.05
CA GLY A 654 -6.33 -16.93 -13.80
C GLY A 654 -4.94 -17.02 -13.15
N LEU A 655 -4.88 -16.98 -11.82
CA LEU A 655 -3.63 -16.99 -11.07
C LEU A 655 -3.07 -18.42 -10.98
N ASP A 656 -1.85 -18.60 -11.47
CA ASP A 656 -1.08 -19.84 -11.37
C ASP A 656 0.15 -19.61 -10.47
N ILE A 657 0.51 -20.61 -9.66
CA ILE A 657 1.75 -20.61 -8.89
C ILE A 657 2.60 -21.82 -9.28
N SER A 658 3.79 -21.58 -9.81
CA SER A 658 4.69 -22.61 -10.33
C SER A 658 5.30 -23.51 -9.25
N LYS A 659 5.40 -22.99 -8.01
CA LYS A 659 5.88 -23.73 -6.84
C LYS A 659 4.71 -24.33 -6.04
N PRO A 660 4.79 -25.60 -5.60
CA PRO A 660 3.75 -26.20 -4.78
C PRO A 660 3.53 -25.46 -3.45
N ILE A 661 2.28 -25.12 -3.14
CA ILE A 661 1.87 -24.47 -1.90
C ILE A 661 1.31 -25.53 -0.95
N ALA A 662 1.91 -25.66 0.24
CA ALA A 662 1.54 -26.68 1.24
C ALA A 662 1.49 -28.13 0.70
N GLY A 663 2.27 -28.42 -0.35
CA GLY A 663 2.39 -29.72 -1.00
C GLY A 663 1.66 -29.89 -2.34
N SER A 664 0.73 -28.98 -2.69
CA SER A 664 -0.12 -29.08 -3.88
C SER A 664 0.22 -28.03 -4.94
N SER A 665 0.02 -28.33 -6.23
CA SER A 665 0.01 -27.30 -7.27
C SER A 665 -1.21 -26.40 -7.12
N VAL A 666 -1.09 -25.11 -7.47
CA VAL A 666 -2.19 -24.14 -7.44
C VAL A 666 -2.34 -23.54 -8.83
N ASN A 667 -3.46 -23.81 -9.48
CA ASN A 667 -3.70 -23.40 -10.85
C ASN A 667 -5.07 -22.77 -11.07
N ASP A 668 -5.19 -21.92 -12.10
CA ASP A 668 -6.45 -21.31 -12.55
C ASP A 668 -7.24 -20.64 -11.40
N ALA A 669 -6.51 -20.01 -10.47
CA ALA A 669 -7.09 -19.46 -9.26
C ALA A 669 -7.74 -18.10 -9.53
N THR A 670 -8.98 -17.95 -9.09
CA THR A 670 -9.76 -16.71 -9.19
C THR A 670 -10.38 -16.40 -7.84
N GLY A 671 -10.21 -15.17 -7.35
CA GLY A 671 -10.60 -14.85 -5.99
C GLY A 671 -10.28 -13.44 -5.54
N SER A 672 -10.27 -13.27 -4.23
CA SER A 672 -9.91 -12.00 -3.58
C SER A 672 -9.11 -12.22 -2.30
N ILE A 673 -8.29 -11.22 -1.98
CA ILE A 673 -7.52 -11.09 -0.75
C ILE A 673 -7.87 -9.72 -0.15
N LYS A 674 -8.36 -9.71 1.08
CA LYS A 674 -8.43 -8.50 1.91
C LYS A 674 -7.27 -8.55 2.88
N VAL A 675 -6.34 -7.60 2.80
CA VAL A 675 -5.13 -7.60 3.63
C VAL A 675 -4.92 -6.27 4.33
N ASP A 676 -4.59 -6.31 5.61
CA ASP A 676 -4.18 -5.18 6.43
C ASP A 676 -2.95 -5.53 7.28
N GLN A 677 -2.60 -4.68 8.24
CA GLN A 677 -1.46 -4.86 9.13
C GLN A 677 -1.57 -6.07 10.09
N SER A 678 -2.75 -6.68 10.21
CA SER A 678 -3.03 -7.81 11.09
C SER A 678 -3.06 -9.15 10.34
N ALA A 679 -3.79 -9.23 9.23
CA ALA A 679 -4.02 -10.49 8.51
C ALA A 679 -4.40 -10.29 7.04
N ALA A 680 -4.22 -11.35 6.26
CA ALA A 680 -4.77 -11.54 4.93
C ALA A 680 -5.93 -12.54 4.98
N ILE A 681 -7.13 -12.11 4.59
CA ILE A 681 -8.32 -12.94 4.42
C ILE A 681 -8.44 -13.27 2.93
N ILE A 682 -8.27 -14.54 2.58
CA ILE A 682 -8.21 -15.01 1.19
C ILE A 682 -9.42 -15.90 0.92
N THR A 683 -10.14 -15.63 -0.18
CA THR A 683 -11.23 -16.47 -0.69
C THR A 683 -11.05 -16.68 -2.20
N ALA A 684 -10.96 -17.93 -2.64
CA ALA A 684 -10.67 -18.27 -4.03
C ALA A 684 -11.34 -19.57 -4.49
N ASP A 685 -11.73 -19.62 -5.76
CA ASP A 685 -11.94 -20.85 -6.51
C ASP A 685 -10.64 -21.15 -7.29
N ALA A 686 -10.15 -22.40 -7.26
CA ALA A 686 -8.88 -22.78 -7.89
C ALA A 686 -8.88 -24.28 -8.29
N LYS A 687 -7.82 -24.74 -8.94
CA LYS A 687 -7.48 -26.16 -9.11
C LYS A 687 -6.28 -26.50 -8.22
N LEU A 688 -6.47 -27.45 -7.31
CA LEU A 688 -5.42 -28.01 -6.47
C LEU A 688 -5.07 -29.42 -6.99
N ASP A 689 -3.84 -29.62 -7.46
CA ASP A 689 -3.42 -30.88 -8.10
C ASP A 689 -4.37 -31.35 -9.22
N GLY A 690 -4.98 -30.39 -9.93
CA GLY A 690 -6.00 -30.62 -10.96
C GLY A 690 -7.45 -30.80 -10.46
N VAL A 691 -7.67 -30.88 -9.15
CA VAL A 691 -8.99 -31.01 -8.50
C VAL A 691 -9.63 -29.63 -8.29
N PRO A 692 -10.87 -29.37 -8.74
CA PRO A 692 -11.60 -28.15 -8.42
C PRO A 692 -11.75 -27.95 -6.91
N ALA A 693 -11.35 -26.78 -6.42
CA ALA A 693 -11.22 -26.48 -5.01
C ALA A 693 -11.78 -25.08 -4.68
N LYS A 694 -12.53 -24.97 -3.58
CA LYS A 694 -12.89 -23.70 -2.95
C LYS A 694 -12.03 -23.50 -1.71
N ILE A 695 -11.34 -22.38 -1.64
CA ILE A 695 -10.33 -22.07 -0.63
C ILE A 695 -10.81 -20.86 0.16
N SER A 696 -10.83 -20.98 1.49
CA SER A 696 -11.04 -19.88 2.43
C SER A 696 -9.98 -19.98 3.53
N MET A 697 -9.19 -18.93 3.70
CA MET A 697 -8.14 -18.91 4.72
C MET A 697 -7.93 -17.51 5.33
N VAL A 698 -7.42 -17.49 6.56
CA VAL A 698 -6.94 -16.31 7.26
C VAL A 698 -5.47 -16.56 7.60
N GLU A 699 -4.58 -15.75 7.07
CA GLU A 699 -3.13 -15.83 7.31
C GLU A 699 -2.66 -14.56 8.04
N PRO A 700 -2.10 -14.65 9.26
CA PRO A 700 -1.65 -13.47 10.00
C PRO A 700 -0.39 -12.87 9.37
N VAL A 701 -0.38 -11.55 9.16
CA VAL A 701 0.80 -10.84 8.60
C VAL A 701 1.96 -10.86 9.59
N ASN A 702 1.67 -10.80 10.89
CA ASN A 702 2.60 -11.07 11.97
C ASN A 702 2.19 -12.34 12.72
N ARG A 703 2.97 -13.42 12.61
CA ARG A 703 2.72 -14.72 13.27
C ARG A 703 2.75 -14.69 14.80
N SER A 704 3.31 -13.64 15.40
CA SER A 704 3.29 -13.40 16.85
C SER A 704 2.11 -12.54 17.30
N GLY A 705 1.22 -12.14 16.37
CA GLY A 705 0.04 -11.33 16.64
C GLY A 705 -1.14 -12.12 17.24
N PRO A 706 -2.26 -11.43 17.56
CA PRO A 706 -3.44 -12.04 18.15
C PRO A 706 -4.29 -12.85 17.15
N VAL A 707 -4.15 -12.61 15.85
CA VAL A 707 -4.91 -13.32 14.81
C VAL A 707 -4.30 -14.70 14.60
N LYS A 708 -5.12 -15.74 14.72
CA LYS A 708 -4.71 -17.12 14.44
C LYS A 708 -4.88 -17.44 12.96
N ARG A 709 -4.05 -18.37 12.48
CA ARG A 709 -4.17 -18.95 11.15
C ARG A 709 -5.41 -19.85 11.09
N GLU A 710 -6.21 -19.71 10.03
CA GLU A 710 -7.33 -20.61 9.73
C GLU A 710 -7.30 -21.00 8.26
N GLN A 711 -7.67 -22.25 7.95
CA GLN A 711 -7.74 -22.75 6.58
C GLN A 711 -8.89 -23.75 6.42
N LYS A 712 -9.69 -23.57 5.37
CA LYS A 712 -10.74 -24.49 4.91
C LYS A 712 -10.60 -24.64 3.39
N VAL A 713 -10.42 -25.87 2.94
CA VAL A 713 -10.35 -26.20 1.51
C VAL A 713 -11.41 -27.23 1.21
N LYS A 714 -12.34 -26.91 0.32
CA LYS A 714 -13.39 -27.82 -0.13
C LYS A 714 -13.07 -28.31 -1.53
N LEU A 715 -12.83 -29.60 -1.69
CA LEU A 715 -12.59 -30.26 -2.96
C LEU A 715 -13.89 -30.86 -3.50
N ASP A 716 -14.22 -30.59 -4.76
CA ASP A 716 -15.33 -31.24 -5.46
C ASP A 716 -14.75 -32.27 -6.45
N ILE A 717 -15.02 -33.55 -6.20
CA ILE A 717 -14.40 -34.68 -6.90
C ILE A 717 -15.48 -35.44 -7.66
N ASP A 718 -15.46 -35.36 -9.00
CA ASP A 718 -16.29 -36.16 -9.89
C ASP A 718 -15.58 -37.44 -10.37
N ASP A 719 -16.24 -38.24 -11.21
CA ASP A 719 -15.68 -39.49 -11.74
C ASP A 719 -14.45 -39.26 -12.64
N LYS A 720 -14.39 -38.14 -13.38
CA LYS A 720 -13.27 -37.80 -14.28
C LYS A 720 -12.05 -37.38 -13.47
N THR A 721 -12.24 -36.52 -12.46
CA THR A 721 -11.18 -36.09 -11.55
C THR A 721 -10.69 -37.26 -10.69
N ARG A 722 -11.57 -38.15 -10.22
CA ARG A 722 -11.17 -39.34 -9.47
C ARG A 722 -10.39 -40.34 -10.33
N ASP A 723 -10.75 -40.51 -11.61
CA ASP A 723 -9.98 -41.35 -12.55
C ASP A 723 -8.59 -40.77 -12.85
N ALA A 724 -8.48 -39.45 -13.00
CA ALA A 724 -7.20 -38.79 -13.22
C ALA A 724 -6.26 -38.79 -11.99
N VAL A 725 -6.79 -38.58 -10.79
CA VAL A 725 -5.98 -38.31 -9.58
C VAL A 725 -5.95 -39.49 -8.60
N PHE A 726 -7.02 -40.29 -8.52
CA PHE A 726 -7.18 -41.38 -7.54
C PHE A 726 -7.75 -42.69 -8.16
N PRO A 727 -7.21 -43.20 -9.28
CA PRO A 727 -7.83 -44.28 -10.06
C PRO A 727 -8.10 -45.57 -9.29
N GLY A 728 -7.30 -45.89 -8.25
CA GLY A 728 -7.54 -47.05 -7.39
C GLY A 728 -8.91 -47.03 -6.67
N LEU A 729 -9.48 -45.84 -6.44
CA LEU A 729 -10.78 -45.66 -5.78
C LEU A 729 -11.98 -45.96 -6.70
N ASN A 730 -11.80 -46.02 -8.02
CA ASN A 730 -12.88 -46.26 -8.99
C ASN A 730 -13.50 -47.66 -8.90
N SER A 731 -12.83 -48.60 -8.25
CA SER A 731 -13.37 -49.93 -7.94
C SER A 731 -14.37 -49.95 -6.76
N ILE A 732 -14.42 -48.85 -6.00
CA ILE A 732 -15.21 -48.73 -4.75
C ILE A 732 -16.22 -47.58 -4.84
N PHE A 733 -15.83 -46.44 -5.41
CA PHE A 733 -16.61 -45.22 -5.46
C PHE A 733 -17.01 -44.86 -6.90
N SER A 734 -18.25 -44.40 -7.09
CA SER A 734 -18.76 -43.85 -8.35
C SER A 734 -19.76 -42.72 -8.08
N GLY A 735 -19.86 -41.74 -8.98
CA GLY A 735 -20.57 -40.50 -8.75
C GLY A 735 -19.76 -39.46 -7.95
N PRO A 736 -20.26 -38.22 -7.86
CA PRO A 736 -19.54 -37.13 -7.22
C PRO A 736 -19.49 -37.27 -5.70
N MET A 737 -18.41 -36.75 -5.11
CA MET A 737 -18.23 -36.54 -3.68
C MET A 737 -17.67 -35.13 -3.42
N SER A 738 -17.87 -34.62 -2.21
CA SER A 738 -17.32 -33.33 -1.80
C SER A 738 -16.55 -33.51 -0.49
N VAL A 739 -15.32 -33.00 -0.43
CA VAL A 739 -14.36 -33.27 0.64
C VAL A 739 -13.87 -31.95 1.24
N ASP A 740 -14.27 -31.68 2.47
CA ASP A 740 -13.75 -30.57 3.27
C ASP A 740 -12.45 -31.01 3.96
N LEU A 741 -11.35 -30.34 3.65
CA LEU A 741 -10.05 -30.43 4.32
C LEU A 741 -9.91 -29.26 5.30
N GLY A 742 -9.63 -29.60 6.56
CA GLY A 742 -9.23 -28.64 7.58
C GLY A 742 -7.77 -28.19 7.43
N MET A 743 -7.37 -27.28 8.32
CA MET A 743 -5.99 -26.82 8.42
C MET A 743 -5.01 -27.96 8.72
N ASP A 744 -3.79 -27.83 8.19
CA ASP A 744 -2.64 -28.70 8.49
C ASP A 744 -1.99 -28.32 9.82
N ASP A 745 -1.90 -29.29 10.72
CA ASP A 745 -1.23 -29.19 12.02
C ASP A 745 -0.15 -30.28 12.11
N GLY A 746 1.08 -29.91 11.75
CA GLY A 746 2.24 -30.82 11.84
C GLY A 746 2.17 -32.07 10.96
N GLY A 747 1.48 -32.03 9.82
CA GLY A 747 1.27 -33.19 8.94
C GLY A 747 -0.01 -33.98 9.25
N LYS A 748 -0.83 -33.49 10.20
CA LYS A 748 -2.19 -33.97 10.47
C LYS A 748 -3.22 -33.00 9.88
N ARG A 749 -4.16 -33.52 9.08
CA ARG A 749 -5.31 -32.77 8.55
C ARG A 749 -6.61 -33.48 8.89
N HIS A 750 -7.57 -32.76 9.46
CA HIS A 750 -8.93 -33.29 9.62
C HIS A 750 -9.67 -33.25 8.27
N VAL A 751 -10.38 -34.33 7.93
CA VAL A 751 -11.07 -34.51 6.66
C VAL A 751 -12.53 -34.88 6.90
N SER A 752 -13.44 -34.26 6.14
CA SER A 752 -14.89 -34.49 6.17
C SER A 752 -15.43 -34.64 4.75
N ALA A 753 -15.82 -35.86 4.36
CA ALA A 753 -16.37 -36.16 3.04
C ALA A 753 -17.89 -36.39 3.09
N ASP A 754 -18.63 -35.66 2.24
CA ASP A 754 -20.03 -35.96 1.90
C ASP A 754 -20.06 -37.01 0.79
N LEU A 755 -20.64 -38.17 1.13
CA LEU A 755 -20.76 -39.35 0.28
C LEU A 755 -22.24 -39.63 -0.08
N GLY A 756 -23.16 -38.69 0.18
CA GLY A 756 -24.59 -38.85 -0.07
C GLY A 756 -24.90 -39.10 -1.56
N LYS A 757 -24.26 -38.34 -2.45
CA LYS A 757 -24.41 -38.47 -3.91
C LYS A 757 -23.56 -39.59 -4.52
N THR A 758 -22.57 -40.10 -3.78
CA THR A 758 -21.65 -41.15 -4.22
C THR A 758 -22.27 -42.53 -4.04
N GLN A 759 -22.16 -43.41 -5.03
CA GLN A 759 -22.35 -44.85 -4.86
C GLN A 759 -21.07 -45.45 -4.24
N ILE A 760 -21.24 -46.36 -3.28
CA ILE A 760 -20.13 -47.14 -2.70
C ILE A 760 -20.44 -48.60 -2.95
N ASP A 761 -19.56 -49.33 -3.64
CA ASP A 761 -19.70 -50.74 -3.96
C ASP A 761 -18.53 -51.53 -3.34
N LEU A 762 -18.85 -52.56 -2.55
CA LEU A 762 -17.87 -53.46 -1.93
C LEU A 762 -18.13 -54.87 -2.49
N PRO A 763 -17.68 -55.15 -3.73
CA PRO A 763 -18.08 -56.35 -4.46
C PRO A 763 -17.62 -57.65 -3.79
N TRP A 764 -16.58 -57.63 -2.96
CA TRP A 764 -16.14 -58.78 -2.16
C TRP A 764 -16.98 -59.06 -0.89
N LEU A 765 -17.90 -58.15 -0.54
CA LEU A 765 -18.88 -58.33 0.54
C LEU A 765 -20.33 -58.47 0.04
N GLY A 766 -20.55 -58.31 -1.27
CA GLY A 766 -21.90 -58.26 -1.85
C GLY A 766 -22.72 -57.06 -1.34
N TRP A 767 -22.05 -56.01 -0.84
CA TRP A 767 -22.67 -54.86 -0.20
C TRP A 767 -22.49 -53.60 -1.05
N ARG A 768 -23.54 -52.78 -1.15
CA ARG A 768 -23.52 -51.54 -1.92
C ARG A 768 -24.41 -50.46 -1.29
N LYS A 769 -23.84 -49.27 -1.06
CA LYS A 769 -24.61 -48.04 -0.82
C LYS A 769 -24.97 -47.40 -2.17
N GLY A 770 -26.27 -47.23 -2.44
CA GLY A 770 -26.73 -46.46 -3.59
C GLY A 770 -26.39 -44.96 -3.51
N ALA A 771 -26.31 -44.30 -4.66
CA ALA A 771 -26.33 -42.85 -4.75
C ALA A 771 -27.67 -42.30 -4.23
N GLY A 772 -27.65 -41.14 -3.57
CA GLY A 772 -28.81 -40.51 -2.94
C GLY A 772 -29.09 -40.97 -1.50
N ILE A 773 -28.46 -42.05 -1.03
CA ILE A 773 -28.52 -42.46 0.38
C ILE A 773 -27.52 -41.61 1.19
N PRO A 774 -27.96 -40.82 2.19
CA PRO A 774 -27.06 -39.99 3.00
C PRO A 774 -25.93 -40.80 3.63
N ALA A 775 -24.71 -40.30 3.48
CA ALA A 775 -23.53 -40.87 4.11
C ALA A 775 -22.45 -39.80 4.30
N LYS A 776 -21.74 -39.87 5.43
CA LYS A 776 -20.60 -39.00 5.73
C LYS A 776 -19.42 -39.83 6.21
N ALA A 777 -18.21 -39.47 5.81
CA ALA A 777 -16.97 -39.94 6.42
C ALA A 777 -16.22 -38.77 7.06
N THR A 778 -15.73 -38.94 8.28
CA THR A 778 -14.79 -38.00 8.92
C THR A 778 -13.57 -38.77 9.43
N PHE A 779 -12.37 -38.25 9.24
CA PHE A 779 -11.13 -38.88 9.69
C PHE A 779 -10.00 -37.85 9.84
N ASP A 780 -8.94 -38.25 10.54
CA ASP A 780 -7.69 -37.52 10.59
C ASP A 780 -6.69 -38.17 9.63
N LEU A 781 -6.31 -37.46 8.56
CA LEU A 781 -5.23 -37.86 7.66
C LEU A 781 -3.90 -37.44 8.27
N VAL A 782 -3.00 -38.40 8.50
CA VAL A 782 -1.64 -38.18 8.98
C VAL A 782 -0.65 -38.62 7.90
N GLN A 783 0.17 -37.69 7.42
CA GLN A 783 1.24 -37.96 6.46
C GLN A 783 2.59 -37.82 7.17
N SER A 784 3.48 -38.81 7.01
CA SER A 784 4.80 -38.76 7.64
C SER A 784 5.67 -37.66 7.01
N ALA A 785 6.34 -36.88 7.84
CA ALA A 785 7.32 -35.87 7.39
C ALA A 785 8.50 -36.52 6.65
N ASP A 786 8.92 -37.71 7.08
CA ASP A 786 10.08 -38.43 6.53
C ASP A 786 9.73 -39.30 5.30
N ASP A 787 8.47 -39.74 5.18
CA ASP A 787 7.99 -40.55 4.04
C ASP A 787 6.56 -40.16 3.65
N LYS A 788 6.45 -39.21 2.72
CA LYS A 788 5.17 -38.77 2.14
C LYS A 788 4.40 -39.87 1.41
N SER A 789 5.03 -41.01 1.08
CA SER A 789 4.34 -42.14 0.46
C SER A 789 3.49 -42.92 1.47
N LYS A 790 3.70 -42.74 2.78
CA LYS A 790 2.86 -43.31 3.84
C LYS A 790 1.79 -42.32 4.29
N MET A 791 0.54 -42.80 4.28
CA MET A 791 -0.65 -42.09 4.75
C MET A 791 -1.39 -42.97 5.75
N ASP A 792 -1.52 -42.49 6.98
CA ASP A 792 -2.35 -43.12 8.00
C ASP A 792 -3.67 -42.35 8.13
N ILE A 793 -4.79 -43.07 8.10
CA ILE A 793 -6.15 -42.55 8.24
C ILE A 793 -6.60 -42.97 9.64
N ASN A 794 -6.54 -42.04 10.58
CA ASN A 794 -6.86 -42.30 11.98
C ASN A 794 -8.26 -41.76 12.32
N ASN A 795 -8.89 -42.30 13.37
CA ASN A 795 -10.20 -41.84 13.85
C ASN A 795 -11.29 -41.82 12.76
N LEU A 796 -11.25 -42.74 11.80
CA LEU A 796 -12.26 -42.83 10.74
C LEU A 796 -13.62 -43.13 11.36
N VAL A 797 -14.60 -42.31 11.03
CA VAL A 797 -16.02 -42.51 11.30
C VAL A 797 -16.77 -42.37 9.97
N PHE A 798 -17.15 -43.51 9.40
CA PHE A 798 -18.08 -43.59 8.28
C PHE A 798 -19.49 -43.86 8.82
N SER A 799 -20.48 -43.07 8.40
CA SER A 799 -21.81 -43.07 9.00
C SER A 799 -22.93 -42.94 7.96
N GLY A 800 -23.99 -43.71 8.17
CA GLY A 800 -25.31 -43.56 7.55
C GLY A 800 -26.37 -44.28 8.39
N ASP A 801 -27.65 -44.10 8.08
CA ASP A 801 -28.76 -44.58 8.94
C ASP A 801 -28.75 -46.10 9.20
N ALA A 802 -28.32 -46.88 8.20
CA ALA A 802 -28.39 -48.34 8.23
C ALA A 802 -27.01 -49.03 8.29
N PHE A 803 -25.92 -48.28 8.17
CA PHE A 803 -24.56 -48.79 8.04
C PHE A 803 -23.54 -47.85 8.72
N GLY A 804 -22.29 -48.27 8.81
CA GLY A 804 -21.21 -47.43 9.32
C GLY A 804 -19.93 -48.22 9.56
N ALA A 805 -18.84 -47.50 9.79
CA ALA A 805 -17.58 -48.09 10.22
C ALA A 805 -16.82 -47.10 11.11
N LYS A 806 -16.11 -47.61 12.12
CA LYS A 806 -15.16 -46.86 12.96
C LYS A 806 -13.83 -47.57 13.02
N GLY A 807 -12.72 -46.86 12.90
CA GLY A 807 -11.39 -47.46 12.98
C GLY A 807 -10.26 -46.65 12.37
N ASP A 808 -9.17 -47.33 12.05
CA ASP A 808 -7.96 -46.75 11.49
C ASP A 808 -7.46 -47.57 10.28
N LEU A 809 -6.89 -46.90 9.28
CA LEU A 809 -6.32 -47.47 8.06
C LEU A 809 -4.88 -46.99 7.84
N SER A 810 -4.03 -47.83 7.24
CA SER A 810 -2.68 -47.43 6.82
C SER A 810 -2.44 -47.82 5.36
N ILE A 811 -1.95 -46.85 4.58
CA ILE A 811 -1.62 -46.96 3.16
C ILE A 811 -0.17 -46.52 2.99
N ALA A 812 0.60 -47.25 2.17
CA ALA A 812 1.98 -46.88 1.84
C ALA A 812 2.24 -47.14 0.36
N LYS A 813 2.80 -46.15 -0.35
CA LYS A 813 3.09 -46.19 -1.80
C LYS A 813 1.86 -46.51 -2.65
N GLY A 814 0.68 -46.04 -2.22
CA GLY A 814 -0.62 -46.32 -2.85
C GLY A 814 -1.21 -47.69 -2.51
N ASP A 815 -0.45 -48.58 -1.87
CA ASP A 815 -0.88 -49.92 -1.47
C ASP A 815 -1.49 -49.93 -0.06
N PHE A 816 -2.60 -50.65 0.10
CA PHE A 816 -3.17 -51.00 1.41
C PHE A 816 -2.18 -51.79 2.26
N GLN A 817 -1.95 -51.37 3.51
CA GLN A 817 -1.06 -52.05 4.46
C GLN A 817 -1.85 -52.71 5.59
N SER A 818 -2.75 -51.96 6.22
CA SER A 818 -3.59 -52.47 7.31
C SER A 818 -4.88 -51.68 7.52
N ALA A 819 -5.84 -52.33 8.17
CA ALA A 819 -7.04 -51.71 8.74
C ALA A 819 -7.36 -52.34 10.10
N SER A 820 -7.81 -51.53 11.04
CA SER A 820 -8.33 -51.96 12.34
C SER A 820 -9.64 -51.23 12.62
N PHE A 821 -10.75 -51.88 12.30
CA PHE A 821 -12.08 -51.38 12.59
C PHE A 821 -12.58 -51.90 13.94
N SER A 822 -12.92 -50.96 14.83
CA SER A 822 -13.56 -51.22 16.13
C SER A 822 -15.06 -51.44 16.03
N GLU A 823 -15.69 -50.97 14.94
CA GLU A 823 -17.10 -51.16 14.63
C GLU A 823 -17.27 -51.18 13.11
N ILE A 824 -17.96 -52.18 12.56
CA ILE A 824 -18.47 -52.24 11.19
C ILE A 824 -19.92 -52.70 11.26
N ARG A 825 -20.77 -51.96 10.57
CA ARG A 825 -22.19 -52.24 10.39
C ARG A 825 -22.52 -52.14 8.91
N LEU A 826 -22.84 -53.25 8.25
CA LEU A 826 -23.24 -53.24 6.83
C LEU A 826 -24.77 -53.09 6.69
N ASN A 827 -25.52 -53.66 7.63
CA ASN A 827 -26.96 -53.54 7.82
C ASN A 827 -27.26 -53.16 9.27
N ARG A 828 -28.48 -52.66 9.57
CA ARG A 828 -28.87 -52.05 10.86
C ARG A 828 -28.47 -52.81 12.13
N ASN A 829 -28.42 -54.14 12.08
CA ASN A 829 -28.17 -55.01 13.23
C ASN A 829 -26.76 -55.62 13.23
N ASP A 830 -25.92 -55.34 12.23
CA ASP A 830 -24.56 -55.86 12.16
C ASP A 830 -23.67 -55.16 13.19
N ASN A 831 -22.84 -55.93 13.89
CA ASN A 831 -21.83 -55.41 14.81
C ASN A 831 -20.55 -56.24 14.70
N LEU A 832 -19.63 -55.78 13.86
CA LEU A 832 -18.38 -56.46 13.53
C LEU A 832 -17.15 -55.64 13.96
N VAL A 833 -16.08 -56.33 14.34
CA VAL A 833 -14.73 -55.83 14.59
C VAL A 833 -13.82 -56.51 13.57
N VAL A 834 -13.09 -55.75 12.77
CA VAL A 834 -12.27 -56.30 11.66
C VAL A 834 -10.84 -55.80 11.74
N LYS A 835 -9.88 -56.74 11.74
CA LYS A 835 -8.45 -56.44 11.60
C LYS A 835 -7.91 -57.10 10.33
N ALA A 836 -7.53 -56.28 9.35
CA ALA A 836 -6.94 -56.71 8.10
C ALA A 836 -5.48 -56.25 7.99
N THR A 837 -4.57 -57.12 7.55
CA THR A 837 -3.15 -56.80 7.35
C THR A 837 -2.59 -57.44 6.09
N LYS A 838 -1.79 -56.67 5.34
CA LYS A 838 -0.96 -57.19 4.25
C LYS A 838 0.20 -57.99 4.85
N SER A 839 0.42 -59.21 4.36
CA SER A 839 1.36 -60.16 4.94
C SER A 839 1.81 -61.16 3.87
N GLY A 840 3.11 -61.17 3.55
CA GLY A 840 3.70 -62.15 2.60
C GLY A 840 3.12 -62.10 1.18
N GLY A 841 2.75 -60.91 0.68
CA GLY A 841 2.10 -60.75 -0.63
C GLY A 841 0.60 -61.08 -0.66
N GLY A 842 0.02 -61.45 0.47
CA GLY A 842 -1.42 -61.67 0.65
C GLY A 842 -2.04 -60.77 1.73
N TYR A 843 -3.32 -60.99 2.02
CA TYR A 843 -4.07 -60.34 3.08
C TYR A 843 -4.53 -61.36 4.12
N ARG A 844 -4.38 -61.02 5.41
CA ARG A 844 -4.97 -61.75 6.53
C ARG A 844 -6.04 -60.88 7.17
N VAL A 845 -7.26 -61.40 7.28
CA VAL A 845 -8.43 -60.70 7.81
C VAL A 845 -8.98 -61.49 9.01
N ASN A 846 -9.05 -60.85 10.17
CA ASN A 846 -9.69 -61.40 11.36
C ASN A 846 -10.98 -60.62 11.62
N VAL A 847 -12.10 -61.31 11.71
CA VAL A 847 -13.44 -60.77 11.97
C VAL A 847 -13.93 -61.31 13.31
N ARG A 848 -14.43 -60.43 14.18
CA ARG A 848 -15.23 -60.81 15.36
C ARG A 848 -16.54 -60.04 15.38
N GLY A 849 -17.57 -60.50 16.06
CA GLY A 849 -18.79 -59.70 16.20
C GLY A 849 -19.92 -60.39 16.94
N SER A 850 -20.87 -59.60 17.45
CA SER A 850 -22.03 -60.15 18.15
C SER A 850 -23.16 -60.53 17.18
N GLN A 851 -23.28 -59.84 16.05
CA GLN A 851 -24.35 -60.10 15.07
C GLN A 851 -23.92 -59.76 13.63
N PHE A 852 -24.37 -60.57 12.66
CA PHE A 852 -24.14 -60.35 11.23
C PHE A 852 -25.24 -60.94 10.33
N ASP A 853 -25.66 -60.20 9.30
CA ASP A 853 -26.54 -60.69 8.24
C ASP A 853 -25.77 -61.27 7.05
N ALA A 854 -25.68 -62.60 6.97
CA ALA A 854 -24.94 -63.29 5.92
C ALA A 854 -25.71 -63.45 4.60
N ARG A 855 -26.97 -62.99 4.48
CA ARG A 855 -27.82 -63.24 3.30
C ARG A 855 -27.20 -62.74 1.99
N ALA A 856 -26.49 -61.61 2.01
CA ALA A 856 -25.79 -61.07 0.85
C ALA A 856 -24.63 -61.99 0.41
N LEU A 857 -23.79 -62.41 1.36
CA LEU A 857 -22.67 -63.33 1.11
C LEU A 857 -23.14 -64.72 0.65
N ILE A 858 -24.21 -65.26 1.24
CA ILE A 858 -24.79 -66.55 0.85
C ILE A 858 -25.25 -66.53 -0.61
N LYS A 859 -25.92 -65.46 -1.05
CA LYS A 859 -26.30 -65.26 -2.45
C LYS A 859 -25.08 -65.15 -3.34
N GLN A 860 -24.12 -64.29 -2.98
CA GLN A 860 -22.88 -64.14 -3.73
C GLN A 860 -22.14 -65.47 -3.94
N VAL A 861 -22.01 -66.29 -2.89
CA VAL A 861 -21.36 -67.61 -2.97
C VAL A 861 -22.17 -68.61 -3.83
N SER A 862 -23.49 -68.49 -3.85
CA SER A 862 -24.37 -69.33 -4.68
C SER A 862 -24.30 -68.95 -6.17
N ASP A 863 -24.29 -67.66 -6.46
CA ASP A 863 -24.31 -67.11 -7.83
C ASP A 863 -22.95 -67.26 -8.56
N LEU A 864 -21.85 -67.50 -7.83
CA LEU A 864 -20.52 -67.84 -8.38
C LEU A 864 -20.54 -69.08 -9.31
N GLY A 865 -21.59 -69.90 -9.27
CA GLY A 865 -21.78 -71.05 -10.16
C GLY A 865 -22.42 -70.75 -11.52
N GLU A 866 -23.04 -69.59 -11.72
CA GLU A 866 -23.78 -69.28 -12.97
C GLU A 866 -23.01 -68.39 -13.95
N LYS A 867 -22.13 -67.49 -13.46
CA LYS A 867 -21.30 -66.65 -14.33
C LYS A 867 -20.00 -67.38 -14.68
N GLY A 868 -19.93 -67.89 -15.91
CA GLY A 868 -18.76 -68.58 -16.44
C GLY A 868 -17.47 -67.78 -16.26
N SER A 869 -16.41 -68.45 -15.82
CA SER A 869 -15.09 -67.86 -15.61
C SER A 869 -14.50 -67.31 -16.91
N GLY A 870 -14.64 -66.00 -17.13
CA GLY A 870 -13.88 -65.29 -18.16
C GLY A 870 -12.38 -65.49 -17.90
N GLY A 871 -11.65 -65.97 -18.91
CA GLY A 871 -10.25 -66.45 -18.80
C GLY A 871 -9.19 -65.36 -18.59
N GLY A 872 -9.45 -64.34 -17.78
CA GLY A 872 -8.46 -63.36 -17.37
C GLY A 872 -7.53 -63.93 -16.30
N LYS A 873 -6.21 -63.88 -16.55
CA LYS A 873 -5.18 -64.13 -15.53
C LYS A 873 -5.15 -62.97 -14.53
N SER A 874 -6.16 -62.87 -13.66
CA SER A 874 -6.13 -61.92 -12.54
C SER A 874 -5.18 -62.44 -11.48
N ASN A 875 -4.10 -61.70 -11.21
CA ASN A 875 -3.10 -62.04 -10.21
C ASN A 875 -3.60 -61.68 -8.80
N ASN A 876 -4.74 -62.24 -8.41
CA ASN A 876 -5.39 -61.93 -7.13
C ASN A 876 -4.49 -62.37 -5.96
N PRO A 877 -4.21 -61.49 -4.98
CA PRO A 877 -3.39 -61.84 -3.84
C PRO A 877 -4.04 -62.93 -2.99
N ARG A 878 -3.23 -63.73 -2.29
CA ARG A 878 -3.74 -64.75 -1.34
C ARG A 878 -4.54 -64.05 -0.24
N VAL A 879 -5.71 -64.56 0.11
CA VAL A 879 -6.55 -64.03 1.20
C VAL A 879 -6.83 -65.14 2.21
N VAL A 880 -6.55 -64.86 3.47
CA VAL A 880 -6.87 -65.72 4.62
C VAL A 880 -7.86 -64.96 5.51
N VAL A 881 -9.06 -65.49 5.71
CA VAL A 881 -10.09 -64.91 6.58
C VAL A 881 -10.37 -65.86 7.75
N SER A 882 -10.35 -65.34 8.97
CA SER A 882 -10.88 -66.02 10.15
C SER A 882 -12.00 -65.17 10.75
N ALA A 883 -13.17 -65.75 10.97
CA ALA A 883 -14.33 -65.08 11.56
C ALA A 883 -14.86 -65.84 12.78
N GLN A 884 -15.23 -65.10 13.83
CA GLN A 884 -15.90 -65.61 15.03
C GLN A 884 -17.09 -64.69 15.34
N ILE A 885 -18.31 -65.14 15.09
CA ILE A 885 -19.52 -64.31 15.20
C ILE A 885 -20.56 -65.02 16.09
N ASP A 886 -21.05 -64.33 17.13
CA ASP A 886 -21.92 -64.93 18.14
C ASP A 886 -23.29 -65.34 17.55
N ALA A 887 -23.85 -64.51 16.68
CA ALA A 887 -25.07 -64.80 15.92
C ALA A 887 -24.98 -64.35 14.45
N VAL A 888 -25.30 -65.23 13.51
CA VAL A 888 -25.37 -64.94 12.07
C VAL A 888 -26.77 -65.24 11.56
N SER A 889 -27.40 -64.27 10.91
CA SER A 889 -28.72 -64.40 10.29
C SER A 889 -28.61 -64.88 8.84
N GLY A 890 -29.49 -65.79 8.43
CA GLY A 890 -29.59 -66.31 7.06
C GLY A 890 -30.99 -66.13 6.49
N PHE A 891 -31.35 -66.99 5.53
CA PHE A 891 -32.67 -66.97 4.91
C PHE A 891 -33.74 -67.67 5.77
N ASN A 892 -35.00 -67.47 5.37
CA ASN A 892 -36.17 -68.16 5.93
C ASN A 892 -36.37 -68.02 7.47
N GLY A 893 -35.82 -66.95 8.06
CA GLY A 893 -35.91 -66.66 9.50
C GLY A 893 -34.92 -67.43 10.37
N GLU A 894 -33.99 -68.18 9.77
CA GLU A 894 -32.99 -68.94 10.52
C GLU A 894 -31.77 -68.10 10.91
N ALA A 895 -31.20 -68.46 12.06
CA ALA A 895 -29.92 -67.96 12.53
C ALA A 895 -29.04 -69.12 12.98
N LEU A 896 -27.73 -68.93 12.83
CA LEU A 896 -26.68 -69.77 13.38
C LEU A 896 -26.01 -69.01 14.53
N SER A 897 -25.66 -69.71 15.60
CA SER A 897 -24.93 -69.17 16.75
C SER A 897 -23.53 -69.76 16.86
N ASN A 898 -22.62 -69.07 17.55
CA ASN A 898 -21.22 -69.47 17.76
C ASN A 898 -20.50 -69.81 16.43
N VAL A 899 -20.66 -68.94 15.43
CA VAL A 899 -20.21 -69.19 14.06
C VAL A 899 -18.72 -68.91 13.93
N ALA A 900 -17.92 -69.97 13.80
CA ALA A 900 -16.50 -69.92 13.49
C ALA A 900 -16.25 -70.29 12.03
N VAL A 901 -15.70 -69.37 11.24
CA VAL A 901 -15.33 -69.59 9.83
C VAL A 901 -13.83 -69.42 9.64
N SER A 902 -13.21 -70.32 8.89
CA SER A 902 -11.90 -70.14 8.28
C SER A 902 -12.07 -70.26 6.76
N TYR A 903 -11.56 -69.28 6.01
CA TYR A 903 -11.60 -69.26 4.54
C TYR A 903 -10.22 -68.90 4.01
N GLU A 904 -9.77 -69.61 2.98
CA GLU A 904 -8.55 -69.30 2.27
C GLU A 904 -8.76 -69.36 0.75
N SER A 905 -8.23 -68.35 0.04
CA SER A 905 -8.09 -68.37 -1.41
C SER A 905 -6.69 -67.94 -1.85
N ALA A 906 -6.18 -68.61 -2.89
CA ALA A 906 -4.96 -68.23 -3.59
C ALA A 906 -5.30 -67.94 -5.06
N GLY A 907 -5.11 -66.70 -5.51
CA GLY A 907 -5.62 -66.27 -6.82
C GLY A 907 -7.15 -66.29 -6.84
N SER A 908 -7.71 -66.87 -7.89
CA SER A 908 -9.15 -67.14 -8.05
C SER A 908 -9.59 -68.50 -7.48
N LYS A 909 -8.68 -69.31 -6.92
CA LYS A 909 -8.98 -70.64 -6.38
C LYS A 909 -9.18 -70.57 -4.86
N VAL A 910 -10.31 -71.07 -4.37
CA VAL A 910 -10.58 -71.28 -2.94
C VAL A 910 -9.83 -72.53 -2.49
N SER A 911 -8.76 -72.39 -1.71
CA SER A 911 -7.92 -73.49 -1.23
C SER A 911 -8.47 -74.16 0.03
N GLY A 912 -9.26 -73.45 0.84
CA GLY A 912 -9.88 -74.03 2.03
C GLY A 912 -11.09 -73.26 2.53
N VAL A 913 -12.08 -73.99 3.05
CA VAL A 913 -13.17 -73.44 3.87
C VAL A 913 -13.42 -74.38 5.04
N SER A 914 -13.62 -73.83 6.24
CA SER A 914 -14.13 -74.55 7.41
C SER A 914 -15.17 -73.67 8.09
N VAL A 915 -16.32 -74.24 8.44
CA VAL A 915 -17.41 -73.59 9.15
C VAL A 915 -17.81 -74.50 10.30
N ASN A 916 -17.90 -73.95 11.51
CA ASN A 916 -18.50 -74.58 12.68
C ASN A 916 -19.54 -73.62 13.23
N ALA A 917 -20.73 -74.11 13.55
CA ALA A 917 -21.80 -73.31 14.14
C ALA A 917 -22.82 -74.20 14.88
N VAL A 918 -23.75 -73.56 15.56
CA VAL A 918 -24.89 -74.18 16.23
C VAL A 918 -26.19 -73.62 15.65
N THR A 919 -27.15 -74.46 15.31
CA THR A 919 -28.45 -74.06 14.74
C THR A 919 -29.35 -73.40 15.78
N SER A 920 -30.43 -72.76 15.33
CA SER A 920 -31.51 -72.23 16.16
C SER A 920 -32.11 -73.23 17.15
N SER A 921 -32.00 -74.54 16.86
CA SER A 921 -32.42 -75.68 17.69
C SER A 921 -31.36 -76.17 18.69
N GLY A 922 -30.17 -75.56 18.74
CA GLY A 922 -29.07 -75.97 19.62
C GLY A 922 -28.20 -77.11 19.08
N GLU A 923 -28.37 -77.50 17.82
CA GLU A 923 -27.71 -78.65 17.20
C GLU A 923 -26.49 -78.23 16.36
N SER A 924 -25.49 -79.11 16.24
CA SER A 924 -24.24 -78.76 15.55
C SER A 924 -24.39 -78.70 14.02
N PHE A 925 -23.67 -77.76 13.41
CA PHE A 925 -23.44 -77.65 11.97
C PHE A 925 -21.94 -77.49 11.69
N VAL A 926 -21.39 -78.37 10.86
CA VAL A 926 -19.98 -78.34 10.42
C VAL A 926 -19.92 -78.49 8.91
N ALA A 927 -19.12 -77.67 8.23
CA ALA A 927 -18.85 -77.82 6.81
C ALA A 927 -17.37 -77.53 6.50
N THR A 928 -16.74 -78.34 5.66
CA THR A 928 -15.35 -78.19 5.25
C THR A 928 -15.16 -78.42 3.76
N ASN A 929 -14.46 -77.53 3.07
CA ASN A 929 -13.92 -77.71 1.72
C ASN A 929 -12.39 -77.74 1.83
N ASN A 930 -11.76 -78.84 1.42
CA ASN A 930 -10.31 -79.02 1.45
C ASN A 930 -9.81 -79.31 0.03
N ASP A 931 -8.86 -78.51 -0.45
CA ASP A 931 -8.32 -78.60 -1.80
C ASP A 931 -6.78 -78.76 -1.72
N GLN A 932 -6.30 -79.98 -1.97
CA GLN A 932 -4.89 -80.36 -1.84
C GLN A 932 -4.38 -80.93 -3.16
N GLY A 933 -3.46 -80.19 -3.80
CA GLY A 933 -2.94 -80.55 -5.11
C GLY A 933 -4.02 -80.52 -6.19
N ASP A 934 -4.32 -81.69 -6.75
CA ASP A 934 -5.36 -81.91 -7.76
C ASP A 934 -6.60 -82.65 -7.18
N ALA A 935 -6.72 -82.75 -5.86
CA ALA A 935 -7.85 -83.38 -5.19
C ALA A 935 -8.63 -82.36 -4.34
N ARG A 936 -9.94 -82.26 -4.60
CA ARG A 936 -10.87 -81.42 -3.85
C ARG A 936 -11.90 -82.27 -3.14
N SER A 937 -12.19 -81.97 -1.88
CA SER A 937 -13.21 -82.65 -1.07
C SER A 937 -14.09 -81.66 -0.33
N ILE A 938 -15.39 -81.94 -0.27
CA ILE A 938 -16.38 -81.19 0.49
C ILE A 938 -17.10 -82.14 1.42
N SER A 939 -17.07 -81.85 2.72
CA SER A 939 -17.84 -82.53 3.76
C SER A 939 -18.78 -81.53 4.42
N LEU A 940 -20.00 -81.95 4.73
CA LEU A 940 -20.97 -81.18 5.51
C LEU A 940 -21.73 -82.13 6.42
N GLN A 941 -21.89 -81.77 7.68
CA GLN A 941 -22.66 -82.52 8.66
C GLN A 941 -23.52 -81.57 9.50
N SER A 942 -24.77 -81.95 9.74
CA SER A 942 -25.61 -81.28 10.74
C SER A 942 -26.54 -82.26 11.44
N ASN A 943 -26.86 -81.97 12.70
CA ASN A 943 -27.93 -82.63 13.43
C ASN A 943 -29.31 -81.96 13.25
N ASP A 944 -29.39 -80.75 12.63
CA ASP A 944 -30.64 -80.13 12.14
C ASP A 944 -30.47 -79.67 10.69
N ALA A 945 -30.66 -80.63 9.79
CA ALA A 945 -30.67 -80.47 8.34
C ALA A 945 -31.70 -79.45 7.87
N GLY A 946 -32.88 -79.44 8.50
CA GLY A 946 -33.95 -78.50 8.16
C GLY A 946 -33.54 -77.05 8.39
N ALA A 947 -32.95 -76.73 9.55
CA ALA A 947 -32.46 -75.39 9.84
C ALA A 947 -31.34 -74.96 8.87
N VAL A 948 -30.36 -75.83 8.61
CA VAL A 948 -29.25 -75.53 7.68
C VAL A 948 -29.75 -75.28 6.25
N LEU A 949 -30.64 -76.11 5.72
CA LEU A 949 -31.18 -75.92 4.36
C LEU A 949 -32.07 -74.68 4.23
N ARG A 950 -32.78 -74.29 5.31
CA ARG A 950 -33.51 -73.01 5.39
C ARG A 950 -32.57 -71.81 5.41
N PHE A 951 -31.52 -71.87 6.22
CA PHE A 951 -30.53 -70.80 6.40
C PHE A 951 -29.81 -70.44 5.08
N PHE A 952 -29.41 -71.45 4.30
CA PHE A 952 -28.75 -71.26 2.99
C PHE A 952 -29.72 -71.10 1.80
N ASP A 953 -31.04 -71.06 2.03
CA ASP A 953 -32.08 -71.00 1.00
C ASP A 953 -32.06 -72.17 -0.02
N PHE A 954 -31.52 -73.32 0.38
CA PHE A 954 -31.50 -74.53 -0.45
C PHE A 954 -32.84 -75.27 -0.44
N TYR A 955 -33.52 -75.34 0.72
CA TYR A 955 -34.87 -75.92 0.80
C TYR A 955 -35.63 -75.48 2.05
N ASP A 956 -36.83 -74.90 1.89
CA ASP A 956 -37.54 -74.24 2.99
C ASP A 956 -38.56 -75.12 3.75
N LYS A 957 -38.96 -76.27 3.18
CA LYS A 957 -40.03 -77.13 3.73
C LYS A 957 -39.57 -78.26 4.66
N MET A 958 -38.27 -78.55 4.72
CA MET A 958 -37.73 -79.57 5.63
C MET A 958 -37.67 -79.05 7.08
N ARG A 959 -37.95 -79.90 8.07
CA ARG A 959 -37.84 -79.61 9.51
C ARG A 959 -37.10 -80.73 10.23
N GLY A 960 -36.11 -80.35 11.05
CA GLY A 960 -35.30 -81.27 11.84
C GLY A 960 -34.46 -82.24 11.03
N GLY A 961 -34.04 -83.31 11.71
CA GLY A 961 -33.30 -84.44 11.16
C GLY A 961 -31.82 -84.18 10.92
N LYS A 962 -31.06 -85.25 10.75
CA LYS A 962 -29.60 -85.20 10.57
C LYS A 962 -29.25 -85.26 9.09
N ILE A 963 -28.18 -84.62 8.65
CA ILE A 963 -27.67 -84.71 7.27
C ILE A 963 -26.16 -84.84 7.26
N THR A 964 -25.66 -85.72 6.38
CA THR A 964 -24.26 -85.84 6.02
C THR A 964 -24.13 -85.76 4.50
N VAL A 965 -23.25 -84.90 4.02
CA VAL A 965 -22.86 -84.76 2.62
C VAL A 965 -21.37 -84.98 2.51
N GLY A 966 -20.94 -85.83 1.59
CA GLY A 966 -19.53 -86.05 1.28
C GLY A 966 -19.33 -86.12 -0.23
N LEU A 967 -18.56 -85.17 -0.77
CA LEU A 967 -18.28 -85.02 -2.20
C LEU A 967 -16.77 -84.91 -2.45
N ALA A 968 -16.30 -85.44 -3.57
CA ALA A 968 -14.93 -85.30 -4.03
C ALA A 968 -14.86 -85.00 -5.54
N ALA A 969 -13.81 -84.32 -5.97
CA ALA A 969 -13.47 -84.06 -7.37
C ALA A 969 -11.96 -84.20 -7.58
N GLN A 970 -11.57 -84.53 -8.81
CA GLN A 970 -10.20 -84.39 -9.31
C GLN A 970 -10.14 -83.18 -10.23
N GLY A 971 -9.10 -82.35 -10.06
CA GLY A 971 -8.93 -81.05 -10.69
C GLY A 971 -10.19 -80.19 -10.65
N ASN A 972 -10.52 -79.57 -11.79
CA ASN A 972 -11.74 -78.79 -11.99
C ASN A 972 -12.95 -79.65 -12.44
N GLY A 973 -12.92 -80.96 -12.19
CA GLY A 973 -14.01 -81.88 -12.51
C GLY A 973 -15.25 -81.72 -11.63
N PRO A 974 -16.37 -82.40 -11.97
CA PRO A 974 -17.59 -82.35 -11.17
C PRO A 974 -17.40 -83.00 -9.80
N LEU A 975 -18.05 -82.42 -8.78
CA LEU A 975 -18.09 -82.94 -7.42
C LEU A 975 -19.03 -84.15 -7.35
N ARG A 976 -18.49 -85.32 -7.05
CA ARG A 976 -19.21 -86.60 -6.97
C ARG A 976 -19.21 -87.14 -5.55
N GLY A 977 -20.32 -87.72 -5.11
CA GLY A 977 -20.39 -88.39 -3.82
C GLY A 977 -21.82 -88.65 -3.37
N GLN A 978 -22.11 -88.46 -2.08
CA GLN A 978 -23.40 -88.84 -1.48
C GLN A 978 -23.99 -87.77 -0.56
N ILE A 979 -25.32 -87.76 -0.49
CA ILE A 979 -26.11 -87.09 0.55
C ILE A 979 -26.90 -88.19 1.28
N ASP A 980 -26.83 -88.22 2.62
CA ASP A 980 -27.66 -89.06 3.51
C ASP A 980 -28.29 -88.15 4.58
N ALA A 981 -29.62 -88.07 4.60
CA ALA A 981 -30.40 -87.33 5.58
C ALA A 981 -31.35 -88.28 6.33
N ARG A 982 -31.58 -88.07 7.62
CA ARG A 982 -32.35 -89.01 8.48
C ARG A 982 -33.26 -88.30 9.46
N ASN A 983 -34.38 -88.93 9.80
CA ASN A 983 -35.33 -88.52 10.85
C ASN A 983 -35.81 -87.06 10.71
N PHE A 984 -36.28 -86.69 9.52
CA PHE A 984 -36.77 -85.34 9.20
C PHE A 984 -38.23 -85.35 8.76
N ALA A 985 -38.89 -84.19 8.81
CA ALA A 985 -40.22 -84.02 8.23
C ALA A 985 -40.21 -83.02 7.08
N ILE A 986 -41.01 -83.28 6.04
CA ILE A 986 -41.37 -82.29 5.01
C ILE A 986 -42.73 -81.71 5.40
N ILE A 987 -42.82 -80.39 5.53
CA ILE A 987 -44.01 -79.67 6.00
C ILE A 987 -44.56 -78.76 4.90
N ASN A 988 -45.84 -78.90 4.56
CA ASN A 988 -46.58 -78.03 3.65
C ASN A 988 -45.86 -77.75 2.32
N GLU A 989 -45.36 -78.80 1.65
CA GLU A 989 -44.70 -78.71 0.35
C GLU A 989 -45.75 -78.70 -0.79
N PRO A 990 -45.97 -77.57 -1.50
CA PRO A 990 -47.04 -77.47 -2.49
C PRO A 990 -46.83 -78.39 -3.70
N ARG A 991 -45.58 -78.77 -4.01
CA ARG A 991 -45.29 -79.72 -5.10
C ARG A 991 -45.75 -81.13 -4.73
N LEU A 992 -45.55 -81.58 -3.49
CA LEU A 992 -46.09 -82.86 -3.00
C LEU A 992 -47.63 -82.82 -2.97
N ALA A 993 -48.23 -81.72 -2.52
CA ALA A 993 -49.69 -81.53 -2.57
C ALA A 993 -50.24 -81.62 -4.00
N LYS A 994 -49.55 -81.05 -5.00
CA LYS A 994 -49.91 -81.21 -6.41
C LYS A 994 -49.71 -82.64 -6.91
N ILE A 995 -48.61 -83.31 -6.56
CA ILE A 995 -48.35 -84.71 -6.93
C ILE A 995 -49.50 -85.62 -6.48
N VAL A 996 -50.05 -85.43 -5.26
CA VAL A 996 -51.13 -86.28 -4.76
C VAL A 996 -52.53 -85.91 -5.29
N SER A 997 -52.81 -84.62 -5.48
CA SER A 997 -54.17 -84.13 -5.78
C SER A 997 -54.46 -83.80 -7.24
N SER A 998 -53.47 -83.41 -8.05
CA SER A 998 -53.70 -82.89 -9.40
C SER A 998 -53.73 -83.98 -10.49
N SER A 999 -54.65 -83.85 -11.44
CA SER A 999 -54.69 -84.63 -12.68
C SER A 999 -53.71 -84.05 -13.70
N PRO A 1000 -52.95 -84.88 -14.45
CA PRO A 1000 -52.08 -84.40 -15.52
C PRO A 1000 -52.83 -83.63 -16.61
N SER A 1001 -52.22 -82.57 -17.14
CA SER A 1001 -52.75 -81.76 -18.25
C SER A 1001 -52.93 -82.54 -19.56
N SER A 1002 -52.25 -83.69 -19.70
CA SER A 1002 -52.39 -84.62 -20.82
C SER A 1002 -53.55 -85.62 -20.68
N GLY A 1003 -54.38 -85.49 -19.64
CA GLY A 1003 -55.44 -86.44 -19.30
C GLY A 1003 -54.93 -87.58 -18.41
N GLY A 1004 -55.46 -87.66 -17.19
CA GLY A 1004 -55.10 -88.71 -16.24
C GLY A 1004 -55.80 -88.58 -14.88
N THR A 1005 -55.83 -89.68 -14.15
CA THR A 1005 -56.38 -89.77 -12.78
C THR A 1005 -55.35 -89.28 -11.78
N SER A 1006 -55.72 -88.48 -10.78
CA SER A 1006 -54.77 -88.01 -9.75
C SER A 1006 -54.34 -89.14 -8.80
N LEU A 1007 -53.25 -88.97 -8.06
CA LEU A 1007 -52.73 -90.04 -7.20
C LEU A 1007 -53.76 -90.50 -6.14
N ASN A 1008 -54.41 -89.55 -5.46
CA ASN A 1008 -55.48 -89.80 -4.49
C ASN A 1008 -56.63 -90.61 -5.10
N GLN A 1009 -57.01 -90.29 -6.35
CA GLN A 1009 -58.05 -91.02 -7.08
C GLN A 1009 -57.58 -92.44 -7.49
N ALA A 1010 -56.31 -92.59 -7.89
CA ALA A 1010 -55.72 -93.86 -8.29
C ALA A 1010 -55.56 -94.85 -7.11
N VAL A 1011 -55.25 -94.35 -5.91
CA VAL A 1011 -55.16 -95.19 -4.68
C VAL A 1011 -56.45 -95.22 -3.84
N LYS A 1012 -57.51 -94.50 -4.26
CA LYS A 1012 -58.80 -94.37 -3.55
C LYS A 1012 -58.67 -93.94 -2.08
N ARG A 1013 -57.72 -93.07 -1.77
CA ARG A 1013 -57.46 -92.56 -0.42
C ARG A 1013 -56.96 -91.13 -0.50
N ASP A 1014 -57.39 -90.29 0.44
CA ASP A 1014 -56.79 -88.97 0.63
C ASP A 1014 -55.44 -89.10 1.34
N ILE A 1015 -54.38 -88.66 0.68
CA ILE A 1015 -53.01 -88.67 1.21
C ILE A 1015 -52.73 -87.29 1.82
N ASP A 1016 -52.81 -87.18 3.14
CA ASP A 1016 -52.34 -86.00 3.84
C ASP A 1016 -50.82 -85.84 3.65
N VAL A 1017 -50.43 -84.69 3.10
CA VAL A 1017 -49.04 -84.27 2.88
C VAL A 1017 -48.72 -82.95 3.57
N SER A 1018 -49.57 -82.48 4.48
CA SER A 1018 -49.30 -81.31 5.34
C SER A 1018 -48.05 -81.55 6.20
N ARG A 1019 -47.85 -82.79 6.64
CA ARG A 1019 -46.63 -83.30 7.25
C ARG A 1019 -46.31 -84.69 6.72
N VAL A 1020 -45.08 -84.89 6.25
CA VAL A 1020 -44.56 -86.18 5.81
C VAL A 1020 -43.26 -86.49 6.56
N ASP A 1021 -43.31 -87.47 7.49
CA ASP A 1021 -42.15 -87.92 8.26
C ASP A 1021 -41.30 -88.93 7.49
N ILE A 1022 -40.00 -88.67 7.40
CA ILE A 1022 -39.00 -89.42 6.64
C ILE A 1022 -37.90 -89.94 7.58
N GLU A 1023 -37.71 -91.25 7.61
CA GLU A 1023 -36.65 -91.94 8.34
C GLU A 1023 -35.29 -91.76 7.65
N ARG A 1024 -35.24 -91.88 6.31
CA ARG A 1024 -34.00 -91.72 5.53
C ARG A 1024 -34.25 -91.22 4.11
N GLY A 1025 -33.60 -90.13 3.73
CA GLY A 1025 -33.38 -89.68 2.36
C GLY A 1025 -31.92 -89.90 1.96
N PHE A 1026 -31.65 -90.51 0.82
CA PHE A 1026 -30.30 -90.79 0.33
C PHE A 1026 -30.22 -90.58 -1.18
N SER A 1027 -29.11 -90.06 -1.70
CA SER A 1027 -28.80 -90.09 -3.13
C SER A 1027 -27.29 -89.95 -3.36
N LEU A 1028 -26.80 -90.63 -4.41
CA LEU A 1028 -25.50 -90.32 -5.00
C LEU A 1028 -25.65 -89.13 -5.95
N ILE A 1029 -24.85 -88.09 -5.76
CA ILE A 1029 -24.95 -86.85 -6.53
C ILE A 1029 -23.68 -86.55 -7.31
N GLU A 1030 -23.86 -85.90 -8.46
CA GLU A 1030 -22.80 -85.31 -9.28
C GLU A 1030 -23.16 -83.85 -9.58
N LYS A 1031 -22.41 -82.91 -9.00
CA LYS A 1031 -22.58 -81.46 -9.19
C LYS A 1031 -21.46 -80.95 -10.10
N GLY A 1032 -21.82 -80.56 -11.33
CA GLY A 1032 -20.91 -79.93 -12.28
C GLY A 1032 -21.25 -78.46 -12.53
N ASN A 1033 -20.57 -77.86 -13.50
CA ASN A 1033 -20.79 -76.47 -13.87
C ASN A 1033 -22.20 -76.28 -14.47
N GLY A 1034 -23.09 -75.63 -13.71
CA GLY A 1034 -24.49 -75.39 -14.07
C GLY A 1034 -25.40 -76.62 -14.07
N TYR A 1035 -25.04 -77.76 -13.46
CA TYR A 1035 -25.96 -78.91 -13.35
C TYR A 1035 -25.82 -79.71 -12.05
N LEU A 1036 -26.86 -80.46 -11.70
CA LEU A 1036 -26.86 -81.45 -10.61
C LEU A 1036 -27.59 -82.72 -11.03
N ASN A 1037 -26.84 -83.81 -11.15
CA ASN A 1037 -27.38 -85.16 -11.40
C ASN A 1037 -27.55 -85.92 -10.08
N LEU A 1038 -28.63 -86.69 -10.01
CA LEU A 1038 -29.04 -87.53 -8.88
C LEU A 1038 -29.13 -88.98 -9.35
N SER A 1039 -28.56 -89.91 -8.60
CA SER A 1039 -28.62 -91.34 -8.88
C SER A 1039 -28.80 -92.15 -7.60
N LYS A 1040 -29.35 -93.36 -7.73
CA LYS A 1040 -29.71 -94.25 -6.59
C LYS A 1040 -30.48 -93.51 -5.48
N GLY A 1041 -31.32 -92.54 -5.86
CA GLY A 1041 -32.09 -91.74 -4.93
C GLY A 1041 -33.17 -92.58 -4.26
N VAL A 1042 -33.30 -92.45 -2.95
CA VAL A 1042 -34.33 -93.12 -2.16
C VAL A 1042 -34.76 -92.26 -0.97
N VAL A 1043 -36.06 -92.16 -0.74
CA VAL A 1043 -36.69 -91.57 0.43
C VAL A 1043 -37.53 -92.66 1.08
N ARG A 1044 -37.38 -92.85 2.40
CA ARG A 1044 -38.08 -93.87 3.19
C ARG A 1044 -38.71 -93.22 4.40
N GLY A 1045 -40.02 -93.40 4.57
CA GLY A 1045 -40.76 -93.04 5.77
C GLY A 1045 -41.80 -94.11 6.12
N PRO A 1046 -42.49 -93.99 7.26
CA PRO A 1046 -43.41 -95.02 7.74
C PRO A 1046 -44.63 -95.18 6.81
N THR A 1047 -45.14 -94.07 6.27
CA THR A 1047 -46.36 -94.00 5.46
C THR A 1047 -46.10 -94.00 3.95
N VAL A 1048 -44.98 -93.42 3.51
CA VAL A 1048 -44.61 -93.24 2.10
C VAL A 1048 -43.13 -93.48 1.88
N GLY A 1049 -42.78 -94.03 0.72
CA GLY A 1049 -41.41 -94.07 0.21
C GLY A 1049 -41.36 -93.66 -1.25
N THR A 1050 -40.19 -93.27 -1.75
CA THR A 1050 -39.97 -93.08 -3.18
C THR A 1050 -38.53 -93.38 -3.58
N THR A 1051 -38.32 -93.93 -4.78
CA THR A 1051 -37.00 -93.93 -5.44
C THR A 1051 -36.97 -92.89 -6.55
N PHE A 1052 -35.81 -92.29 -6.82
CA PHE A 1052 -35.65 -91.25 -7.83
C PHE A 1052 -34.24 -91.23 -8.45
N GLN A 1053 -34.15 -90.82 -9.71
CA GLN A 1053 -32.89 -90.58 -10.44
C GLN A 1053 -33.10 -89.60 -11.59
N GLY A 1054 -32.01 -89.04 -12.12
CA GLY A 1054 -32.04 -88.08 -13.23
C GLY A 1054 -31.40 -86.74 -12.85
N THR A 1055 -31.75 -85.68 -13.56
CA THR A 1055 -31.15 -84.35 -13.42
C THR A 1055 -32.08 -83.43 -12.62
N LEU A 1056 -31.62 -82.92 -11.47
CA LEU A 1056 -32.41 -81.98 -10.64
C LEU A 1056 -32.52 -80.61 -11.33
N TYR A 1057 -31.41 -80.16 -11.90
CA TYR A 1057 -31.36 -78.99 -12.78
C TYR A 1057 -30.21 -79.16 -13.79
N ASP A 1058 -30.45 -78.78 -15.04
CA ASP A 1058 -29.45 -78.60 -16.09
C ASP A 1058 -29.03 -77.12 -16.22
N LYS A 1059 -28.17 -76.82 -17.21
CA LYS A 1059 -27.66 -75.45 -17.47
C LYS A 1059 -28.74 -74.46 -17.90
N GLN A 1060 -29.91 -74.94 -18.30
CA GLN A 1060 -31.08 -74.17 -18.69
C GLN A 1060 -32.09 -74.08 -17.53
N GLY A 1061 -31.77 -74.62 -16.35
CA GLY A 1061 -32.63 -74.64 -15.18
C GLY A 1061 -33.76 -75.67 -15.25
N ASN A 1062 -33.70 -76.65 -16.17
CA ASN A 1062 -34.71 -77.69 -16.32
C ASN A 1062 -34.39 -78.93 -15.48
N MET A 1063 -35.44 -79.50 -14.90
CA MET A 1063 -35.44 -80.79 -14.21
C MET A 1063 -35.85 -81.90 -15.18
N SER A 1064 -35.27 -83.08 -15.01
CA SER A 1064 -35.69 -84.34 -15.62
C SER A 1064 -35.41 -85.47 -14.65
N ILE A 1065 -36.35 -85.74 -13.74
CA ILE A 1065 -36.26 -86.80 -12.72
C ILE A 1065 -37.31 -87.86 -13.00
N THR A 1066 -36.91 -89.13 -13.01
CA THR A 1066 -37.83 -90.27 -13.01
C THR A 1066 -37.75 -91.00 -11.66
N GLY A 1067 -38.89 -91.56 -11.22
CA GLY A 1067 -38.98 -92.17 -9.91
C GLY A 1067 -40.16 -93.11 -9.75
N THR A 1068 -40.22 -93.78 -8.59
CA THR A 1068 -41.33 -94.64 -8.19
C THR A 1068 -41.79 -94.26 -6.79
N PHE A 1069 -43.04 -93.82 -6.67
CA PHE A 1069 -43.70 -93.56 -5.40
C PHE A 1069 -44.32 -94.85 -4.83
N MET A 1070 -44.16 -95.11 -3.54
CA MET A 1070 -44.60 -96.30 -2.84
C MET A 1070 -45.52 -95.91 -1.66
N PRO A 1071 -46.85 -95.94 -1.84
CA PRO A 1071 -47.80 -95.73 -0.75
C PRO A 1071 -47.77 -96.93 0.22
N ALA A 1072 -47.91 -96.66 1.53
CA ALA A 1072 -47.94 -97.66 2.60
C ALA A 1072 -46.68 -98.56 2.69
N TYR A 1073 -45.48 -97.98 2.50
CA TYR A 1073 -44.19 -98.67 2.52
C TYR A 1073 -44.00 -99.58 3.76
N GLY A 1074 -44.45 -99.16 4.94
CA GLY A 1074 -44.36 -99.95 6.18
C GLY A 1074 -45.02 -101.34 6.13
N VAL A 1075 -46.07 -101.55 5.33
CA VAL A 1075 -46.75 -102.86 5.21
C VAL A 1075 -45.97 -103.84 4.32
N ASN A 1076 -45.22 -103.34 3.32
CA ASN A 1076 -44.41 -104.18 2.43
C ASN A 1076 -43.18 -104.80 3.12
N ARG A 1077 -42.75 -104.26 4.27
CA ARG A 1077 -41.54 -104.71 4.97
C ARG A 1077 -41.64 -106.16 5.48
N LEU A 1078 -42.86 -106.61 5.82
CA LEU A 1078 -43.13 -107.93 6.40
C LEU A 1078 -42.72 -109.10 5.47
N PHE A 1079 -42.72 -108.90 4.15
CA PHE A 1079 -42.38 -109.93 3.17
C PHE A 1079 -40.89 -109.95 2.79
N GLY A 1080 -40.15 -108.85 3.02
CA GLY A 1080 -38.73 -108.71 2.66
C GLY A 1080 -37.74 -109.22 3.72
N GLU A 1081 -38.21 -109.48 4.94
CA GLU A 1081 -37.39 -109.99 6.06
C GLU A 1081 -37.48 -111.53 6.22
N LEU A 1082 -38.35 -112.22 5.46
CA LEU A 1082 -38.49 -113.68 5.49
C LEU A 1082 -37.30 -114.37 4.75
N PRO A 1083 -36.51 -115.25 5.41
CA PRO A 1083 -35.22 -115.72 4.87
C PRO A 1083 -35.24 -116.51 3.55
N ILE A 1084 -36.39 -117.01 3.10
CA ILE A 1084 -36.49 -117.99 1.99
C ILE A 1084 -37.15 -117.39 0.73
N PHE A 1085 -38.09 -116.46 0.86
CA PHE A 1085 -38.88 -115.96 -0.28
C PHE A 1085 -38.35 -114.66 -0.91
N GLY A 1086 -37.45 -113.93 -0.23
CA GLY A 1086 -36.97 -112.62 -0.69
C GLY A 1086 -36.16 -112.62 -2.01
N ALA A 1087 -35.54 -113.74 -2.38
CA ALA A 1087 -34.65 -113.82 -3.55
C ALA A 1087 -35.35 -114.31 -4.85
N LEU A 1088 -36.49 -115.00 -4.74
CA LEU A 1088 -37.19 -115.59 -5.90
C LEU A 1088 -38.29 -114.68 -6.48
N LEU A 1089 -38.71 -113.65 -5.75
CA LEU A 1089 -39.76 -112.71 -6.18
C LEU A 1089 -39.36 -111.22 -6.06
N GLY A 1090 -38.20 -110.91 -5.48
CA GLY A 1090 -37.79 -109.54 -5.16
C GLY A 1090 -36.47 -109.12 -5.80
N ASN A 1091 -36.52 -108.17 -6.74
CA ASN A 1091 -35.33 -107.60 -7.39
C ASN A 1091 -34.65 -106.52 -6.51
N GLY A 1092 -34.26 -106.92 -5.29
CA GLY A 1092 -33.59 -106.11 -4.26
C GLY A 1092 -34.49 -105.63 -3.12
N ARG A 1093 -33.92 -105.52 -1.90
CA ARG A 1093 -34.58 -105.14 -0.62
C ARG A 1093 -35.34 -103.80 -0.61
N ASP A 1094 -35.13 -102.95 -1.61
CA ASP A 1094 -35.59 -101.57 -1.65
C ASP A 1094 -36.74 -101.32 -2.67
N ARG A 1095 -37.19 -102.36 -3.38
CA ARG A 1095 -38.29 -102.27 -4.35
C ARG A 1095 -39.56 -102.91 -3.77
N GLY A 1096 -40.54 -102.08 -3.38
CA GLY A 1096 -41.82 -102.53 -2.82
C GLY A 1096 -42.70 -103.24 -3.85
N LEU A 1097 -43.64 -104.07 -3.36
CA LEU A 1097 -44.51 -104.91 -4.20
C LEU A 1097 -45.51 -104.10 -5.06
N ILE A 1098 -45.82 -102.87 -4.64
CA ILE A 1098 -46.75 -101.93 -5.28
C ILE A 1098 -46.09 -100.54 -5.32
N GLY A 1099 -46.30 -99.79 -6.39
CA GLY A 1099 -45.89 -98.39 -6.49
C GLY A 1099 -46.23 -97.77 -7.84
N ILE A 1100 -46.15 -96.45 -7.94
CA ILE A 1100 -46.58 -95.67 -9.10
C ILE A 1100 -45.35 -94.96 -9.69
N THR A 1101 -45.03 -95.18 -10.97
CA THR A 1101 -43.90 -94.49 -11.60
C THR A 1101 -44.29 -93.06 -11.94
N TYR A 1102 -43.36 -92.13 -11.79
CA TYR A 1102 -43.55 -90.72 -12.09
C TYR A 1102 -42.33 -90.12 -12.78
N LYS A 1103 -42.57 -89.01 -13.48
CA LYS A 1103 -41.58 -88.20 -14.17
C LYS A 1103 -41.83 -86.72 -13.84
N LEU A 1104 -40.77 -86.00 -13.49
CA LEU A 1104 -40.75 -84.57 -13.24
C LEU A 1104 -39.95 -83.90 -14.36
N THR A 1105 -40.59 -83.02 -15.13
CA THR A 1105 -39.98 -82.38 -16.31
C THR A 1105 -40.29 -80.88 -16.41
N GLY A 1106 -39.41 -80.12 -17.07
CA GLY A 1106 -39.55 -78.67 -17.24
C GLY A 1106 -38.78 -77.88 -16.18
N SER A 1107 -39.10 -76.60 -15.98
CA SER A 1107 -38.35 -75.73 -15.05
C SER A 1107 -38.26 -76.33 -13.64
N ALA A 1108 -37.07 -76.42 -13.06
CA ALA A 1108 -36.85 -77.00 -11.73
C ALA A 1108 -37.58 -76.25 -10.60
N LYS A 1109 -37.92 -74.97 -10.81
CA LYS A 1109 -38.72 -74.17 -9.88
C LYS A 1109 -40.22 -74.52 -9.93
N GLN A 1110 -40.72 -75.01 -11.06
CA GLN A 1110 -42.12 -75.40 -11.28
C GLN A 1110 -42.21 -76.64 -12.21
N PRO A 1111 -41.76 -77.82 -11.75
CA PRO A 1111 -41.75 -79.01 -12.61
C PRO A 1111 -43.17 -79.52 -12.87
N GLN A 1112 -43.41 -79.96 -14.11
CA GLN A 1112 -44.61 -80.72 -14.46
C GLN A 1112 -44.48 -82.16 -13.97
N VAL A 1113 -45.55 -82.68 -13.38
CA VAL A 1113 -45.62 -84.05 -12.86
C VAL A 1113 -46.40 -84.90 -13.85
N VAL A 1114 -45.78 -85.97 -14.33
CA VAL A 1114 -46.43 -87.02 -15.14
C VAL A 1114 -46.38 -88.31 -14.34
N VAL A 1115 -47.52 -89.00 -14.21
CA VAL A 1115 -47.63 -90.30 -13.51
C VAL A 1115 -48.09 -91.37 -14.49
N ASN A 1116 -47.59 -92.60 -14.36
CA ASN A 1116 -48.08 -93.74 -15.15
C ASN A 1116 -49.01 -94.61 -14.27
N PRO A 1117 -50.35 -94.53 -14.46
CA PRO A 1117 -51.29 -95.31 -13.65
C PRO A 1117 -51.28 -96.81 -13.97
N ILE A 1118 -50.80 -97.23 -15.16
CA ILE A 1118 -50.76 -98.65 -15.56
C ILE A 1118 -49.77 -99.44 -14.69
N SER A 1119 -48.73 -98.78 -14.16
CA SER A 1119 -47.71 -99.37 -13.29
C SER A 1119 -48.25 -99.92 -11.96
N VAL A 1120 -49.52 -99.66 -11.60
CA VAL A 1120 -50.19 -100.20 -10.39
C VAL A 1120 -50.54 -101.69 -10.52
N ILE A 1121 -50.75 -102.19 -11.75
CA ILE A 1121 -51.40 -103.49 -12.00
C ILE A 1121 -50.38 -104.62 -12.30
N ALA A 1122 -49.15 -104.28 -12.66
CA ALA A 1122 -48.13 -105.24 -13.11
C ALA A 1122 -47.33 -105.89 -11.95
N PRO A 1123 -47.27 -107.23 -11.83
CA PRO A 1123 -46.36 -107.92 -10.91
C PRO A 1123 -44.89 -107.59 -11.18
N GLY A 1124 -44.09 -107.53 -10.11
CA GLY A 1124 -42.80 -106.80 -10.05
C GLY A 1124 -41.69 -107.16 -11.06
N ILE A 1125 -41.81 -108.26 -11.81
CA ILE A 1125 -40.87 -108.64 -12.89
C ILE A 1125 -41.16 -107.94 -14.23
N PHE A 1126 -42.42 -107.60 -14.53
CA PHE A 1126 -42.79 -106.92 -15.79
C PHE A 1126 -42.69 -105.40 -15.73
N ARG A 1127 -42.39 -104.86 -14.54
CA ARG A 1127 -42.49 -103.43 -14.23
C ARG A 1127 -41.48 -102.55 -14.97
N SER A 1128 -40.26 -103.04 -15.23
CA SER A 1128 -39.21 -102.30 -15.94
C SER A 1128 -39.55 -101.95 -17.40
N ILE A 1129 -40.58 -102.59 -17.98
CA ILE A 1129 -41.10 -102.29 -19.32
C ILE A 1129 -42.00 -101.03 -19.30
N PHE A 1130 -42.45 -100.59 -18.12
CA PHE A 1130 -43.37 -99.47 -17.91
C PHE A 1130 -42.77 -98.33 -17.05
N GLU A 1131 -41.44 -98.29 -16.90
CA GLU A 1131 -40.68 -97.18 -16.29
C GLU A 1131 -40.43 -96.05 -17.32
N PHE A 1132 -40.09 -94.85 -16.82
CA PHE A 1132 -40.08 -93.55 -17.56
C PHE A 1132 -38.70 -93.04 -18.00
#